data_AF-A0A8J2PZH4-F1
#
_entry.id   AF-A0A8J2PZH4-F1
#
_cell.length_a   1.000
_cell.length_b   1.000
_cell.length_c   1.000
_cell.angle_alpha   90.00
_cell.angle_beta   90.00
_cell.angle_gamma   90.00
#
_symmetry.space_group_name_H-M   'P 1'
#
loop_
_entity.id
_entity.type
_entity.pdbx_description
1 polymer ?
#
loop_
_entity_poly.entity_id
_entity_poly.type
_entity_poly.pdbx_seq_one_letter_code
_entity_poly.pdbx_strand_id
1 'polypeptide(L)'
;MQASRKGISLIRLREMSTGYVAQKLKGDDYQYVHKSDIPTYHFQRSLRRLPIPKLSDSCRRLMGAAEAVLQKGELELLKELVEDFTAHEGRELQKELILHDKRNLHTSFISEPWFDMYLSDRLPCPINYNPFMVYAPDPDPAYNDQLTRATNLVISYGRIKSALDAKCLAPEIYYINPKVATSASFKWICKNLSENLRWYGAAAFGAFPLDMSQYKSLFGGSRIPQKGKDWLLHCADSKHFIVLRGGRIFSVDLFDKYGSIVPAEQIQACLSIILSEKSQSKSEDCVGSLTSLERDQWAKIRSELSSIGNNSASLALIDKSLFVLCLDHLESGNLSQLAENLLSGGDARNRWFDKCFQLIVDAQGIAAINFEHSWGDGVAILRLMEESFRDTKQNHFVHPNQTSSVEAHLGSNLRPVEFMLTDSIRQRIQEAQEKQIAIGSRICFSTAEYFEMNRQIIKQSKLSPDSLMQLAIQLAFYKLYKEFVPSYESCSTAAFLKGRTECVRSATCATTDAVLAIENNKGNIEHLKKCSTMHLQLVKEAATGQGFDRHLMGLRCTAERLGWSQPKLFSSAVYKYMNRFILSTSTLSTETIIFGGFGPVVSDGFGIGYNVLNNKMGALISSYKNQRSADAFAGSLLESLDVLKNIIIKLKRLLLSQLRMFAFNNNREVLTDYHYTPFDDNDQGPRTSLSRLNDEMQKCQQIGIESISKYGFRLYDGQFLYGPIAIFPKAVLSWRILTPDDITPQSMQFFVMLEPKLDVLVVGPGDRKHVDPEEAAMLFNILNIEYRCVAAALYPPDDLLVTTNDQVRLMNRYGKPGTIGMDMVSDSDDKLELAKKAMRKYLPENEAKKIDDLQTSRFLIPGKNDDKNSEKNFN
;
A
#
# COMPACT_ATOMS: atom_id res chain seq x y z
N MET A 1 29.38 -55.22 -36.83
CA MET A 1 29.37 -54.13 -37.83
C MET A 1 28.67 -52.93 -37.24
N GLN A 2 29.32 -51.78 -37.33
CA GLN A 2 29.07 -50.55 -36.55
C GLN A 2 27.75 -49.88 -36.91
N ALA A 3 26.90 -49.60 -35.91
CA ALA A 3 25.71 -48.77 -36.07
C ALA A 3 26.06 -47.28 -35.95
N SER A 4 25.66 -46.51 -36.96
CA SER A 4 26.06 -45.12 -37.18
C SER A 4 25.34 -44.14 -36.25
N ARG A 5 26.09 -43.15 -35.78
CA ARG A 5 25.61 -41.85 -35.28
C ARG A 5 24.75 -41.16 -36.35
N LYS A 6 23.63 -40.56 -35.95
CA LYS A 6 23.09 -39.33 -36.57
C LYS A 6 22.57 -38.41 -35.46
N GLY A 7 23.28 -37.30 -35.27
CA GLY A 7 22.88 -36.22 -34.37
C GLY A 7 21.63 -35.51 -34.90
N ILE A 8 20.70 -35.26 -34.00
CA ILE A 8 19.54 -34.40 -34.26
C ILE A 8 20.01 -32.97 -34.01
N SER A 9 20.01 -32.18 -35.08
CA SER A 9 20.35 -30.75 -35.09
C SER A 9 19.45 -29.96 -34.16
N LEU A 10 20.06 -29.16 -33.28
CA LEU A 10 19.50 -28.21 -32.32
C LEU A 10 18.75 -27.01 -32.96
N ILE A 11 18.39 -27.11 -34.24
CA ILE A 11 17.81 -26.00 -35.03
C ILE A 11 16.29 -26.20 -35.28
N ARG A 12 15.71 -27.36 -34.95
CA ARG A 12 14.25 -27.63 -35.13
C ARG A 12 13.39 -27.65 -33.86
N LEU A 13 13.94 -27.23 -32.72
CA LEU A 13 13.19 -27.04 -31.47
C LEU A 13 13.08 -25.57 -31.05
N ARG A 14 13.27 -24.64 -32.00
CA ARG A 14 13.08 -23.19 -31.80
C ARG A 14 11.95 -22.57 -32.62
N GLU A 15 11.15 -23.37 -33.33
CA GLU A 15 10.03 -22.91 -34.15
C GLU A 15 8.64 -23.39 -33.68
N MET A 16 8.52 -23.86 -32.42
CA MET A 16 7.23 -24.28 -31.84
C MET A 16 6.92 -23.68 -30.47
N SER A 17 7.21 -22.39 -30.26
CA SER A 17 6.60 -21.65 -29.14
C SER A 17 6.16 -20.21 -29.46
N THR A 18 6.15 -19.79 -30.71
CA THR A 18 5.55 -18.52 -31.14
C THR A 18 4.09 -18.71 -31.54
N GLY A 19 3.30 -19.28 -30.63
CA GLY A 19 1.85 -19.14 -30.69
C GLY A 19 1.48 -17.77 -30.14
N TYR A 20 1.25 -16.80 -31.02
CA TYR A 20 0.61 -15.53 -30.67
C TYR A 20 -0.72 -15.83 -29.96
N VAL A 21 -0.81 -15.58 -28.65
CA VAL A 21 -2.08 -15.65 -27.93
C VAL A 21 -2.64 -14.23 -27.85
N ALA A 22 -3.25 -13.77 -28.94
CA ALA A 22 -4.18 -12.65 -28.92
C ALA A 22 -5.53 -13.14 -28.37
N GLN A 23 -6.13 -12.36 -27.45
CA GLN A 23 -7.43 -12.55 -26.77
C GLN A 23 -7.76 -13.95 -26.23
N LYS A 24 -7.44 -14.20 -24.94
CA LYS A 24 -8.00 -15.36 -24.19
C LYS A 24 -9.40 -15.12 -23.62
N LEU A 25 -9.74 -13.88 -23.29
CA LEU A 25 -10.98 -13.54 -22.59
C LEU A 25 -12.11 -13.28 -23.59
N LYS A 26 -13.29 -13.83 -23.32
CA LYS A 26 -14.51 -13.65 -24.13
C LYS A 26 -15.74 -13.49 -23.23
N GLY A 27 -16.79 -12.85 -23.74
CA GLY A 27 -18.02 -12.65 -22.97
C GLY A 27 -17.77 -11.93 -21.65
N ASP A 28 -18.39 -12.40 -20.57
CA ASP A 28 -18.26 -11.83 -19.22
C ASP A 28 -16.80 -11.73 -18.75
N ASP A 29 -15.96 -12.70 -19.09
CA ASP A 29 -14.55 -12.69 -18.69
C ASP A 29 -13.78 -11.52 -19.30
N TYR A 30 -14.23 -10.99 -20.45
CA TYR A 30 -13.67 -9.78 -21.06
C TYR A 30 -14.35 -8.49 -20.54
N GLN A 31 -15.62 -8.56 -20.16
CA GLN A 31 -16.39 -7.39 -19.73
C GLN A 31 -16.11 -6.97 -18.28
N TYR A 32 -15.75 -7.90 -17.39
CA TYR A 32 -15.60 -7.62 -15.96
C TYR A 32 -14.21 -7.99 -15.45
N VAL A 33 -13.64 -7.16 -14.56
CA VAL A 33 -12.39 -7.50 -13.84
C VAL A 33 -12.60 -8.73 -12.96
N HIS A 34 -13.77 -8.81 -12.33
CA HIS A 34 -14.33 -9.98 -11.67
C HIS A 34 -15.83 -9.77 -11.44
N LYS A 35 -16.55 -10.86 -11.15
CA LYS A 35 -17.94 -10.84 -10.70
C LYS A 35 -18.01 -11.37 -9.27
N SER A 36 -18.09 -10.45 -8.32
CA SER A 36 -18.20 -10.79 -6.92
C SER A 36 -19.55 -11.38 -6.60
N ASP A 37 -19.49 -12.47 -5.87
CA ASP A 37 -20.60 -13.13 -5.21
C ASP A 37 -21.29 -12.28 -4.13
N ILE A 38 -20.61 -11.24 -3.63
CA ILE A 38 -21.15 -10.30 -2.65
C ILE A 38 -21.35 -8.97 -3.41
N PRO A 39 -22.59 -8.44 -3.50
CA PRO A 39 -22.84 -7.20 -4.22
C PRO A 39 -21.97 -6.04 -3.74
N THR A 40 -21.52 -5.16 -4.63
CA THR A 40 -20.56 -4.08 -4.30
C THR A 40 -20.98 -3.25 -3.08
N TYR A 41 -22.25 -2.86 -3.03
CA TYR A 41 -22.78 -2.00 -1.97
C TYR A 41 -23.46 -2.78 -0.84
N HIS A 42 -23.18 -4.08 -0.71
CA HIS A 42 -23.87 -4.99 0.20
C HIS A 42 -23.90 -4.52 1.67
N PHE A 43 -22.82 -3.88 2.13
CA PHE A 43 -22.67 -3.42 3.51
C PHE A 43 -23.10 -1.97 3.76
N GLN A 44 -23.32 -1.16 2.72
CA GLN A 44 -23.43 0.30 2.83
C GLN A 44 -24.51 0.76 3.83
N ARG A 45 -25.69 0.11 3.80
CA ARG A 45 -26.81 0.44 4.71
C ARG A 45 -26.58 0.00 6.17
N SER A 46 -25.72 -0.99 6.39
CA SER A 46 -25.36 -1.47 7.73
C SER A 46 -24.10 -0.85 8.32
N LEU A 47 -23.40 0.01 7.57
CA LEU A 47 -22.22 0.70 8.06
C LEU A 47 -22.57 1.50 9.33
N ARG A 48 -21.67 1.44 10.31
CA ARG A 48 -21.81 2.21 11.55
C ARG A 48 -21.72 3.70 11.23
N ARG A 49 -22.48 4.52 11.95
CA ARG A 49 -22.37 5.98 11.84
C ARG A 49 -21.06 6.47 12.46
N LEU A 50 -20.44 7.47 11.84
CA LEU A 50 -19.23 8.09 12.37
C LEU A 50 -19.56 8.74 13.73
N PRO A 51 -18.87 8.36 14.82
CA PRO A 51 -19.16 8.93 16.12
C PRO A 51 -18.72 10.39 16.21
N ILE A 52 -19.44 11.18 17.02
CA ILE A 52 -18.99 12.50 17.46
C ILE A 52 -18.25 12.31 18.80
N PRO A 53 -16.97 12.72 18.92
CA PRO A 53 -16.23 12.65 20.18
C PRO A 53 -16.89 13.49 21.29
N LYS A 54 -16.55 13.19 22.55
CA LYS A 54 -16.89 14.09 23.66
C LYS A 54 -16.10 15.39 23.52
N LEU A 55 -16.75 16.52 23.78
CA LEU A 55 -16.10 17.84 23.76
C LEU A 55 -14.82 17.87 24.62
N SER A 56 -14.91 17.36 25.86
CA SER A 56 -13.78 17.30 26.80
C SER A 56 -12.59 16.51 26.27
N ASP A 57 -12.84 15.42 25.53
CA ASP A 57 -11.77 14.61 24.95
C ASP A 57 -11.11 15.33 23.77
N SER A 58 -11.88 16.00 22.92
CA SER A 58 -11.31 16.80 21.82
C SER A 58 -10.50 17.99 22.34
N CYS A 59 -10.98 18.70 23.37
CA CYS A 59 -10.24 19.78 24.01
C CYS A 59 -8.94 19.27 24.64
N ARG A 60 -8.97 18.14 25.37
CA ARG A 60 -7.77 17.51 25.94
C ARG A 60 -6.77 17.10 24.86
N ARG A 61 -7.24 16.53 23.75
CA ARG A 61 -6.38 16.11 22.63
C ARG A 61 -5.77 17.31 21.89
N LEU A 62 -6.53 18.40 21.71
CA LEU A 62 -5.99 19.67 21.20
C LEU A 62 -4.85 20.19 22.08
N MET A 63 -5.04 20.20 23.41
CA MET A 63 -4.00 20.61 24.35
C MET A 63 -2.76 19.72 24.27
N GLY A 64 -2.94 18.39 24.23
CA GLY A 64 -1.81 17.45 24.10
C GLY A 64 -1.02 17.60 22.79
N ALA A 65 -1.68 18.00 21.70
CA ALA A 65 -0.99 18.34 20.45
C ALA A 65 -0.30 19.71 20.54
N ALA A 66 -0.91 20.68 21.22
CA ALA A 66 -0.38 22.03 21.39
C ALA A 66 0.87 22.06 22.29
N GLU A 67 0.92 21.24 23.34
CA GLU A 67 2.09 21.10 24.23
C GLU A 67 3.39 20.74 23.48
N ALA A 68 3.26 20.04 22.34
CA ALA A 68 4.41 19.62 21.55
C ALA A 68 4.98 20.74 20.66
N VAL A 69 4.20 21.80 20.37
CA VAL A 69 4.56 22.76 19.30
C VAL A 69 4.44 24.23 19.71
N LEU A 70 3.63 24.57 20.73
CA LEU A 70 3.44 25.94 21.17
C LEU A 70 4.47 26.33 22.24
N GLN A 71 4.87 27.59 22.23
CA GLN A 71 5.65 28.15 23.32
C GLN A 71 4.77 28.36 24.57
N LYS A 72 5.40 28.48 25.74
CA LYS A 72 4.70 28.59 27.03
C LYS A 72 3.59 29.66 27.04
N GLY A 73 3.86 30.86 26.53
CA GLY A 73 2.88 31.95 26.51
C GLY A 73 1.68 31.66 25.60
N GLU A 74 1.93 31.09 24.42
CA GLU A 74 0.87 30.72 23.46
C GLU A 74 0.04 29.54 23.97
N LEU A 75 0.67 28.59 24.68
CA LEU A 75 0.02 27.45 25.29
C LEU A 75 -0.94 27.89 26.42
N GLU A 76 -0.52 28.81 27.29
CA GLU A 76 -1.39 29.36 28.34
C GLU A 76 -2.58 30.13 27.72
N LEU A 77 -2.33 30.92 26.67
CA LEU A 77 -3.41 31.59 25.94
C LEU A 77 -4.39 30.59 25.32
N LEU A 78 -3.90 29.52 24.68
CA LEU A 78 -4.76 28.48 24.13
C LEU A 78 -5.57 27.78 25.24
N LYS A 79 -4.95 27.53 26.39
CA LYS A 79 -5.61 26.92 27.54
C LYS A 79 -6.77 27.78 28.04
N GLU A 80 -6.55 29.08 28.24
CA GLU A 80 -7.61 30.02 28.62
C GLU A 80 -8.78 30.01 27.61
N LEU A 81 -8.46 30.02 26.31
CA LEU A 81 -9.46 29.97 25.24
C LEU A 81 -10.24 28.64 25.21
N VAL A 82 -9.58 27.52 25.48
CA VAL A 82 -10.21 26.20 25.53
C VAL A 82 -11.09 26.06 26.76
N GLU A 83 -10.66 26.58 27.92
CA GLU A 83 -11.45 26.62 29.14
C GLU A 83 -12.70 27.49 28.97
N ASP A 84 -12.56 28.69 28.41
CA ASP A 84 -13.67 29.60 28.09
C ASP A 84 -14.67 28.93 27.12
N PHE A 85 -14.17 28.38 26.01
CA PHE A 85 -15.00 27.68 25.03
C PHE A 85 -15.74 26.48 25.62
N THR A 86 -15.09 25.71 26.51
CA THR A 86 -15.70 24.53 27.14
C THR A 86 -16.73 24.91 28.21
N ALA A 87 -16.58 26.08 28.84
CA ALA A 87 -17.53 26.61 29.81
C ALA A 87 -18.76 27.22 29.13
N HIS A 88 -18.58 27.86 27.97
CA HIS A 88 -19.58 28.65 27.28
C HIS A 88 -20.03 28.02 25.95
N GLU A 89 -19.63 28.57 24.79
CA GLU A 89 -20.22 28.27 23.48
C GLU A 89 -20.08 26.79 23.08
N GLY A 90 -19.00 26.13 23.47
CA GLY A 90 -18.69 24.76 23.07
C GLY A 90 -19.74 23.74 23.50
N ARG A 91 -20.40 23.91 24.67
CA ARG A 91 -21.43 22.97 25.15
C ARG A 91 -22.69 23.02 24.29
N GLU A 92 -23.13 24.22 23.95
CA GLU A 92 -24.30 24.40 23.09
C GLU A 92 -23.99 23.96 21.65
N LEU A 93 -22.82 24.30 21.11
CA LEU A 93 -22.39 23.81 19.80
C LEU A 93 -22.29 22.28 19.73
N GLN A 94 -21.79 21.64 20.79
CA GLN A 94 -21.76 20.17 20.90
C GLN A 94 -23.18 19.57 20.82
N LYS A 95 -24.11 20.16 21.58
CA LYS A 95 -25.50 19.70 21.62
C LYS A 95 -26.16 19.87 20.25
N GLU A 96 -26.00 21.01 19.60
CA GLU A 96 -26.54 21.28 18.27
C GLU A 96 -25.92 20.39 17.19
N LEU A 97 -24.61 20.13 17.25
CA LEU A 97 -23.94 19.18 16.34
C LEU A 97 -24.50 17.77 16.48
N ILE A 98 -24.71 17.29 17.72
CA ILE A 98 -25.32 15.98 17.97
C ILE A 98 -26.78 15.94 17.49
N LEU A 99 -27.55 17.00 17.68
CA LEU A 99 -28.93 17.09 17.18
C LEU A 99 -28.97 17.08 15.65
N HIS A 100 -28.09 17.85 15.01
CA HIS A 100 -27.91 17.84 13.56
C HIS A 100 -27.57 16.45 13.03
N ASP A 101 -26.63 15.76 13.68
CA ASP A 101 -26.23 14.41 13.33
C ASP A 101 -27.38 13.39 13.49
N LYS A 102 -28.16 13.47 14.59
CA LYS A 102 -29.35 12.64 14.81
C LYS A 102 -30.47 12.88 13.80
N ARG A 103 -30.59 14.11 13.28
CA ARG A 103 -31.55 14.45 12.20
C ARG A 103 -31.08 13.95 10.83
N ASN A 104 -29.80 13.64 10.66
CA ASN A 104 -29.17 13.29 9.38
C ASN A 104 -28.53 11.88 9.40
N LEU A 105 -29.31 10.86 9.75
CA LEU A 105 -28.80 9.49 9.93
C LEU A 105 -28.20 8.84 8.67
N HIS A 106 -28.54 9.36 7.49
CA HIS A 106 -28.08 8.88 6.17
C HIS A 106 -26.67 9.39 5.80
N THR A 107 -26.01 10.14 6.68
CA THR A 107 -24.66 10.68 6.49
C THR A 107 -23.89 10.79 7.81
N SER A 108 -22.66 11.29 7.73
CA SER A 108 -21.83 11.66 8.86
C SER A 108 -21.85 13.18 9.04
N PHE A 109 -21.66 13.65 10.27
CA PHE A 109 -21.64 15.08 10.59
C PHE A 109 -20.58 15.89 9.83
N ILE A 110 -19.54 15.21 9.30
CA ILE A 110 -18.37 15.85 8.68
C ILE A 110 -18.38 15.79 7.14
N SER A 111 -19.17 14.89 6.52
CA SER A 111 -19.09 14.67 5.07
C SER A 111 -19.34 15.94 4.27
N GLU A 112 -20.44 16.65 4.53
CA GLU A 112 -20.78 17.92 3.87
C GLU A 112 -19.76 19.03 4.19
N PRO A 113 -19.43 19.36 5.46
CA PRO A 113 -18.40 20.36 5.76
C PRO A 113 -17.07 20.11 5.06
N TRP A 114 -16.66 18.84 4.95
CA TRP A 114 -15.42 18.46 4.30
C TRP A 114 -15.47 18.66 2.79
N PHE A 115 -16.58 18.31 2.13
CA PHE A 115 -16.79 18.67 0.71
C PHE A 115 -16.79 20.18 0.51
N ASP A 116 -17.50 20.91 1.35
CA ASP A 116 -17.67 22.36 1.26
C ASP A 116 -16.35 23.11 1.40
N MET A 117 -15.44 22.62 2.24
CA MET A 117 -14.09 23.17 2.36
C MET A 117 -13.35 23.16 1.01
N TYR A 118 -13.30 22.02 0.31
CA TYR A 118 -12.61 21.94 -0.98
C TYR A 118 -13.36 22.64 -2.11
N LEU A 119 -14.70 22.52 -2.11
CA LEU A 119 -15.54 23.07 -3.18
C LEU A 119 -15.69 24.58 -3.09
N SER A 120 -15.47 25.19 -1.92
CA SER A 120 -15.55 26.66 -1.74
C SER A 120 -14.17 27.33 -1.78
N ASP A 121 -13.07 26.59 -1.62
CA ASP A 121 -11.74 27.16 -1.80
C ASP A 121 -11.51 27.55 -3.27
N ARG A 122 -10.85 28.69 -3.45
CA ARG A 122 -10.66 29.41 -4.71
C ARG A 122 -9.26 29.20 -5.29
N LEU A 123 -8.33 28.62 -4.52
CA LEU A 123 -7.00 28.29 -5.04
C LEU A 123 -7.09 27.32 -6.25
N PRO A 124 -6.14 27.40 -7.21
CA PRO A 124 -6.04 26.44 -8.29
C PRO A 124 -5.99 24.98 -7.81
N CYS A 125 -6.67 24.08 -8.50
CA CYS A 125 -6.63 22.64 -8.22
C CYS A 125 -5.22 22.00 -8.31
N PRO A 126 -4.46 22.18 -9.41
CA PRO A 126 -3.11 21.61 -9.47
C PRO A 126 -2.25 22.17 -8.35
N ILE A 127 -1.31 21.36 -7.87
CA ILE A 127 -0.37 21.67 -6.76
C ILE A 127 -1.04 21.76 -5.38
N ASN A 128 -2.09 22.55 -5.23
CA ASN A 128 -2.68 22.85 -3.92
C ASN A 128 -3.55 21.70 -3.40
N TYR A 129 -4.27 21.01 -4.29
CA TYR A 129 -5.17 19.92 -3.90
C TYR A 129 -4.89 18.62 -4.64
N ASN A 130 -4.71 18.66 -5.96
CA ASN A 130 -4.59 17.45 -6.76
C ASN A 130 -3.25 16.75 -6.47
N PRO A 131 -3.23 15.56 -5.87
CA PRO A 131 -2.01 14.78 -5.72
C PRO A 131 -1.82 13.88 -6.94
N PHE A 132 -0.73 13.11 -6.94
CA PHE A 132 -0.52 12.05 -7.93
C PHE A 132 0.04 10.77 -7.29
N MET A 133 -0.17 9.64 -7.97
CA MET A 133 0.36 8.33 -7.61
C MET A 133 0.90 7.61 -8.85
N VAL A 134 2.08 7.00 -8.74
CA VAL A 134 2.77 6.34 -9.86
C VAL A 134 2.65 4.82 -9.74
N TYR A 135 2.16 4.18 -10.80
CA TYR A 135 2.09 2.71 -10.89
C TYR A 135 3.48 2.10 -10.89
N ALA A 136 3.63 0.96 -10.22
CA ALA A 136 4.72 0.02 -10.47
C ALA A 136 4.77 -0.35 -11.97
N PRO A 137 5.96 -0.55 -12.56
CA PRO A 137 6.09 -1.03 -13.92
C PRO A 137 5.40 -2.39 -14.08
N ASP A 138 4.96 -2.71 -15.30
CA ASP A 138 4.59 -4.09 -15.61
C ASP A 138 5.83 -4.98 -15.38
N PRO A 139 5.71 -6.12 -14.67
CA PRO A 139 6.84 -7.02 -14.46
C PRO A 139 7.48 -7.54 -15.74
N ASP A 140 6.73 -7.59 -16.86
CA ASP A 140 7.28 -7.83 -18.18
C ASP A 140 7.66 -6.49 -18.84
N PRO A 141 8.96 -6.20 -19.06
CA PRO A 141 9.43 -4.97 -19.66
C PRO A 141 8.77 -4.65 -21.01
N ALA A 142 8.36 -5.66 -21.79
CA ALA A 142 7.77 -5.47 -23.11
C ALA A 142 6.42 -4.74 -23.05
N TYR A 143 5.69 -4.84 -21.93
CA TYR A 143 4.40 -4.19 -21.73
C TYR A 143 4.49 -2.77 -21.15
N ASN A 144 5.72 -2.26 -20.98
CA ASN A 144 5.95 -0.88 -20.54
C ASN A 144 6.09 0.11 -21.71
N ASP A 145 5.83 -0.29 -22.95
CA ASP A 145 5.64 0.66 -24.07
C ASP A 145 4.41 1.56 -23.81
N GLN A 146 4.51 2.86 -24.12
CA GLN A 146 3.44 3.85 -23.92
C GLN A 146 2.10 3.40 -24.52
N LEU A 147 2.08 2.93 -25.78
CA LEU A 147 0.84 2.55 -26.47
C LEU A 147 0.19 1.33 -25.83
N THR A 148 0.95 0.28 -25.63
CA THR A 148 0.50 -0.98 -25.02
C THR A 148 0.04 -0.75 -23.59
N ARG A 149 0.83 -0.04 -22.79
CA ARG A 149 0.52 0.22 -21.37
C ARG A 149 -0.73 1.07 -21.22
N ALA A 150 -0.86 2.14 -22.00
CA ALA A 150 -2.07 2.97 -22.01
C ALA A 150 -3.30 2.16 -22.41
N THR A 151 -3.21 1.36 -23.48
CA THR A 151 -4.32 0.53 -23.96
C THR A 151 -4.77 -0.48 -22.89
N ASN A 152 -3.82 -1.20 -22.30
CA ASN A 152 -4.12 -2.23 -21.29
C ASN A 152 -4.79 -1.63 -20.04
N LEU A 153 -4.30 -0.47 -19.58
CA LEU A 153 -4.92 0.23 -18.44
C LEU A 153 -6.33 0.76 -18.77
N VAL A 154 -6.53 1.33 -19.97
CA VAL A 154 -7.86 1.80 -20.42
C VAL A 154 -8.88 0.67 -20.46
N ILE A 155 -8.51 -0.50 -21.01
CA ILE A 155 -9.39 -1.68 -21.02
C ILE A 155 -9.70 -2.15 -19.62
N SER A 156 -8.69 -2.20 -18.74
CA SER A 156 -8.89 -2.57 -17.34
C SER A 156 -9.82 -1.60 -16.60
N TYR A 157 -9.73 -0.30 -16.85
CA TYR A 157 -10.65 0.70 -16.29
C TYR A 157 -12.09 0.47 -16.76
N GLY A 158 -12.29 0.14 -18.04
CA GLY A 158 -13.62 -0.25 -18.56
C GLY A 158 -14.19 -1.48 -17.85
N ARG A 159 -13.33 -2.47 -17.57
CA ARG A 159 -13.70 -3.70 -16.84
C ARG A 159 -14.08 -3.44 -15.39
N ILE A 160 -13.37 -2.53 -14.73
CA ILE A 160 -13.68 -2.08 -13.36
C ILE A 160 -14.99 -1.29 -13.35
N LYS A 161 -15.21 -0.37 -14.31
CA LYS A 161 -16.47 0.38 -14.45
C LYS A 161 -17.64 -0.58 -14.64
N SER A 162 -17.52 -1.54 -15.55
CA SER A 162 -18.57 -2.54 -15.82
C SER A 162 -18.94 -3.30 -14.55
N ALA A 163 -17.93 -3.73 -13.77
CA ALA A 163 -18.16 -4.41 -12.51
C ALA A 163 -18.84 -3.52 -11.46
N LEU A 164 -18.48 -2.23 -11.41
CA LEU A 164 -19.09 -1.25 -10.51
C LEU A 164 -20.56 -0.99 -10.87
N ASP A 165 -20.86 -0.76 -12.14
CA ASP A 165 -22.22 -0.50 -12.64
C ASP A 165 -23.14 -1.72 -12.46
N ALA A 166 -22.61 -2.92 -12.76
CA ALA A 166 -23.30 -4.18 -12.53
C ALA A 166 -23.38 -4.57 -11.04
N LYS A 167 -22.81 -3.75 -10.14
CA LYS A 167 -22.77 -3.97 -8.69
C LYS A 167 -22.16 -5.32 -8.30
N CYS A 168 -21.23 -5.80 -9.11
CA CYS A 168 -20.49 -7.05 -8.90
C CYS A 168 -18.99 -6.80 -8.65
N LEU A 169 -18.52 -5.56 -8.56
CA LEU A 169 -17.21 -5.27 -7.98
C LEU A 169 -17.20 -5.68 -6.51
N ALA A 170 -16.22 -6.47 -6.09
CA ALA A 170 -16.11 -6.92 -4.71
C ALA A 170 -16.10 -5.74 -3.70
N PRO A 171 -16.88 -5.82 -2.59
CA PRO A 171 -16.93 -4.77 -1.59
C PRO A 171 -15.55 -4.45 -1.01
N GLU A 172 -15.35 -3.19 -0.66
CA GLU A 172 -14.15 -2.77 0.05
C GLU A 172 -14.24 -3.21 1.52
N ILE A 173 -13.29 -4.03 1.97
CA ILE A 173 -13.29 -4.61 3.31
C ILE A 173 -11.86 -4.65 3.83
N TYR A 174 -11.64 -4.02 4.99
CA TYR A 174 -10.40 -4.18 5.74
C TYR A 174 -10.44 -5.47 6.56
N TYR A 175 -9.47 -6.36 6.35
CA TYR A 175 -9.35 -7.61 7.10
C TYR A 175 -8.19 -7.54 8.09
N ILE A 176 -8.46 -7.81 9.38
CA ILE A 176 -7.37 -8.03 10.36
C ILE A 176 -6.52 -9.24 9.95
N ASN A 177 -7.18 -10.31 9.49
CA ASN A 177 -6.54 -11.50 8.95
C ASN A 177 -6.97 -11.70 7.49
N PRO A 178 -6.05 -11.54 6.52
CA PRO A 178 -6.37 -11.68 5.09
C PRO A 178 -6.99 -13.03 4.71
N LYS A 179 -6.72 -14.11 5.46
CA LYS A 179 -7.31 -15.44 5.22
C LYS A 179 -8.84 -15.47 5.34
N VAL A 180 -9.43 -14.48 6.01
CA VAL A 180 -10.90 -14.36 6.15
C VAL A 180 -11.57 -14.11 4.80
N ALA A 181 -10.93 -13.36 3.91
CA ALA A 181 -11.49 -12.99 2.60
C ALA A 181 -11.86 -14.22 1.73
N THR A 182 -11.11 -15.32 1.87
CA THR A 182 -11.33 -16.56 1.12
C THR A 182 -12.18 -17.59 1.87
N SER A 183 -12.56 -17.31 3.13
CA SER A 183 -13.33 -18.25 3.96
C SER A 183 -14.74 -18.47 3.42
N ALA A 184 -15.12 -19.74 3.22
CA ALA A 184 -16.46 -20.13 2.81
C ALA A 184 -17.53 -19.70 3.85
N SER A 185 -17.22 -19.80 5.15
CA SER A 185 -18.17 -19.41 6.21
C SER A 185 -18.41 -17.91 6.22
N PHE A 186 -17.37 -17.10 5.99
CA PHE A 186 -17.49 -15.64 5.89
C PHE A 186 -18.39 -15.24 4.71
N LYS A 187 -18.12 -15.81 3.53
CA LYS A 187 -18.94 -15.56 2.33
C LYS A 187 -20.40 -15.97 2.52
N TRP A 188 -20.65 -17.12 3.15
CA TRP A 188 -22.00 -17.58 3.44
C TRP A 188 -22.74 -16.63 4.38
N ILE A 189 -22.09 -16.18 5.46
CA ILE A 189 -22.69 -15.22 6.42
C ILE A 189 -23.04 -13.91 5.72
N CYS A 190 -22.12 -13.37 4.91
CA CYS A 190 -22.41 -12.16 4.15
C CYS A 190 -23.64 -12.35 3.25
N LYS A 191 -23.72 -13.46 2.50
CA LYS A 191 -24.87 -13.72 1.59
C LYS A 191 -26.22 -13.84 2.31
N ASN A 192 -26.26 -14.47 3.49
CA ASN A 192 -27.52 -14.86 4.13
C ASN A 192 -27.99 -13.89 5.23
N LEU A 193 -27.17 -12.94 5.67
CA LEU A 193 -27.59 -11.96 6.68
C LEU A 193 -28.54 -10.90 6.10
N SER A 194 -29.56 -10.58 6.90
CA SER A 194 -30.45 -9.46 6.66
C SER A 194 -29.67 -8.15 6.59
N GLU A 195 -30.17 -7.19 5.82
CA GLU A 195 -29.42 -5.99 5.44
C GLU A 195 -28.82 -5.24 6.63
N ASN A 196 -29.54 -5.11 7.74
CA ASN A 196 -29.09 -4.39 8.93
C ASN A 196 -28.01 -5.15 9.73
N LEU A 197 -27.88 -6.46 9.56
CA LEU A 197 -26.95 -7.30 10.32
C LEU A 197 -25.62 -7.56 9.60
N ARG A 198 -25.51 -7.24 8.30
CA ARG A 198 -24.35 -7.59 7.45
C ARG A 198 -23.03 -7.06 7.99
N TRP A 199 -22.97 -5.80 8.43
CA TRP A 199 -21.75 -5.25 9.03
C TRP A 199 -21.32 -6.00 10.29
N TYR A 200 -22.26 -6.34 11.18
CA TYR A 200 -21.97 -7.09 12.40
C TYR A 200 -21.47 -8.51 12.09
N GLY A 201 -22.06 -9.15 11.08
CA GLY A 201 -21.59 -10.44 10.58
C GLY A 201 -20.16 -10.38 10.08
N ALA A 202 -19.78 -9.33 9.34
CA ALA A 202 -18.40 -9.15 8.91
C ALA A 202 -17.46 -8.88 10.10
N ALA A 203 -17.87 -7.98 11.01
CA ALA A 203 -17.07 -7.60 12.19
C ALA A 203 -16.78 -8.79 13.11
N ALA A 204 -17.71 -9.75 13.22
CA ALA A 204 -17.52 -11.00 13.97
C ALA A 204 -16.32 -11.84 13.46
N PHE A 205 -15.92 -11.66 12.20
CA PHE A 205 -14.76 -12.32 11.58
C PHE A 205 -13.51 -11.44 11.57
N GLY A 206 -13.53 -10.27 12.22
CA GLY A 206 -12.44 -9.29 12.14
C GLY A 206 -12.32 -8.66 10.75
N ALA A 207 -13.43 -8.57 10.02
CA ALA A 207 -13.55 -7.91 8.73
C ALA A 207 -14.41 -6.65 8.87
N PHE A 208 -13.89 -5.50 8.43
CA PHE A 208 -14.52 -4.20 8.58
C PHE A 208 -14.83 -3.63 7.19
N PRO A 209 -16.09 -3.77 6.73
CA PRO A 209 -16.52 -3.15 5.48
C PRO A 209 -16.32 -1.65 5.51
N LEU A 210 -15.91 -1.08 4.36
CA LEU A 210 -15.66 0.35 4.20
C LEU A 210 -16.78 1.01 3.37
N ASP A 211 -16.94 2.32 3.55
CA ASP A 211 -17.81 3.16 2.74
C ASP A 211 -17.33 3.18 1.28
N MET A 212 -18.28 3.02 0.38
CA MET A 212 -18.04 3.04 -1.06
C MET A 212 -18.88 4.12 -1.76
N SER A 213 -19.43 5.07 -1.01
CA SER A 213 -20.32 6.11 -1.55
C SER A 213 -19.62 7.04 -2.55
N GLN A 214 -18.29 7.13 -2.47
CA GLN A 214 -17.43 7.91 -3.38
C GLN A 214 -17.11 7.19 -4.68
N TYR A 215 -17.24 5.85 -4.74
CA TYR A 215 -16.76 5.06 -5.89
C TYR A 215 -17.50 5.37 -7.18
N LYS A 216 -18.77 5.76 -7.08
CA LYS A 216 -19.56 6.21 -8.24
C LYS A 216 -18.90 7.37 -8.98
N SER A 217 -18.18 8.24 -8.27
CA SER A 217 -17.53 9.42 -8.85
C SER A 217 -16.23 9.11 -9.59
N LEU A 218 -15.71 7.87 -9.50
CA LEU A 218 -14.51 7.47 -10.24
C LEU A 218 -14.70 7.70 -11.73
N PHE A 219 -15.79 7.18 -12.29
CA PHE A 219 -16.08 7.26 -13.72
C PHE A 219 -17.22 8.23 -13.99
N GLY A 220 -17.07 9.08 -15.01
CA GLY A 220 -18.12 10.06 -15.35
C GLY A 220 -18.15 11.27 -14.41
N GLY A 221 -17.16 11.40 -13.51
CA GLY A 221 -17.07 12.48 -12.54
C GLY A 221 -16.23 13.67 -13.03
N SER A 222 -16.65 14.89 -12.69
CA SER A 222 -15.86 16.12 -12.90
C SER A 222 -16.22 17.19 -11.87
N ARG A 223 -15.25 18.00 -11.47
CA ARG A 223 -15.49 19.25 -10.76
C ARG A 223 -15.84 20.34 -11.77
N ILE A 224 -16.90 21.09 -11.52
CA ILE A 224 -17.36 22.18 -12.39
C ILE A 224 -17.11 23.51 -11.66
N PRO A 225 -16.32 24.43 -12.23
CA PRO A 225 -16.03 25.70 -11.60
C PRO A 225 -17.28 26.59 -11.59
N GLN A 226 -17.54 27.22 -10.45
CA GLN A 226 -18.66 28.12 -10.26
C GLN A 226 -18.24 29.21 -9.28
N LYS A 227 -18.68 30.45 -9.52
CA LYS A 227 -18.29 31.60 -8.69
C LYS A 227 -18.61 31.35 -7.22
N GLY A 228 -17.62 31.49 -6.34
CA GLY A 228 -17.72 31.32 -4.90
C GLY A 228 -17.73 29.87 -4.40
N LYS A 229 -18.41 28.94 -5.11
CA LYS A 229 -18.43 27.51 -4.75
C LYS A 229 -18.67 26.64 -5.98
N ASP A 230 -17.72 25.75 -6.23
CA ASP A 230 -17.73 24.75 -7.30
C ASP A 230 -18.71 23.62 -6.94
N TRP A 231 -19.03 22.77 -7.92
CA TRP A 231 -19.88 21.59 -7.68
C TRP A 231 -19.36 20.37 -8.43
N LEU A 232 -19.80 19.18 -8.00
CA LEU A 232 -19.40 17.90 -8.58
C LEU A 232 -20.47 17.39 -9.54
N LEU A 233 -20.10 17.23 -10.80
CA LEU A 233 -20.88 16.53 -11.81
C LEU A 233 -20.58 15.02 -11.74
N HIS A 234 -21.61 14.20 -11.94
CA HIS A 234 -21.46 12.77 -12.18
C HIS A 234 -22.42 12.31 -13.28
N CYS A 235 -21.89 11.62 -14.30
CA CYS A 235 -22.62 11.04 -15.42
C CYS A 235 -22.44 9.52 -15.47
N ALA A 236 -23.45 8.77 -15.01
CA ALA A 236 -23.38 7.31 -14.91
C ALA A 236 -23.30 6.60 -16.29
N ASP A 237 -24.03 7.14 -17.27
CA ASP A 237 -24.25 6.49 -18.58
C ASP A 237 -23.19 6.86 -19.63
N SER A 238 -22.08 7.45 -19.20
CA SER A 238 -20.98 7.80 -20.08
C SER A 238 -20.33 6.56 -20.70
N LYS A 239 -19.93 6.68 -21.98
CA LYS A 239 -19.38 5.57 -22.79
C LYS A 239 -17.98 5.86 -23.33
N HIS A 240 -17.50 7.09 -23.20
CA HIS A 240 -16.27 7.57 -23.81
C HIS A 240 -15.33 8.15 -22.77
N PHE A 241 -14.03 8.06 -23.05
CA PHE A 241 -12.99 8.76 -22.31
C PHE A 241 -12.38 9.85 -23.20
N ILE A 242 -11.68 10.79 -22.58
CA ILE A 242 -10.96 11.84 -23.29
C ILE A 242 -9.48 11.48 -23.37
N VAL A 243 -8.85 11.75 -24.49
CA VAL A 243 -7.39 11.65 -24.67
C VAL A 243 -6.83 13.04 -24.92
N LEU A 244 -5.81 13.44 -24.15
CA LEU A 244 -5.01 14.63 -24.40
C LEU A 244 -3.64 14.25 -24.91
N ARG A 245 -3.24 14.88 -26.01
CA ARG A 245 -1.87 14.78 -26.54
C ARG A 245 -1.43 16.10 -27.16
N GLY A 246 -0.33 16.67 -26.67
CA GLY A 246 0.25 17.91 -27.22
C GLY A 246 -0.71 19.09 -27.27
N GLY A 247 -1.69 19.16 -26.36
CA GLY A 247 -2.74 20.19 -26.34
C GLY A 247 -3.98 19.89 -27.18
N ARG A 248 -4.00 18.80 -27.94
CA ARG A 248 -5.19 18.32 -28.65
C ARG A 248 -6.04 17.44 -27.76
N ILE A 249 -7.34 17.47 -28.00
CA ILE A 249 -8.35 16.76 -27.21
C ILE A 249 -9.12 15.83 -28.15
N PHE A 250 -9.25 14.57 -27.78
CA PHE A 250 -9.98 13.56 -28.52
C PHE A 250 -10.98 12.86 -27.61
N SER A 251 -12.14 12.48 -28.14
CA SER A 251 -13.07 11.56 -27.51
C SER A 251 -12.91 10.19 -28.11
N VAL A 252 -12.77 9.16 -27.26
CA VAL A 252 -12.70 7.75 -27.67
C VAL A 252 -13.78 6.96 -26.96
N ASP A 253 -14.61 6.25 -27.72
CA ASP A 253 -15.63 5.36 -27.15
C ASP A 253 -14.97 4.10 -26.59
N LEU A 254 -15.17 3.84 -25.30
CA LEU A 254 -14.75 2.62 -24.62
C LEU A 254 -15.86 1.57 -24.61
N PHE A 255 -17.11 2.01 -24.66
CA PHE A 255 -18.29 1.16 -24.67
C PHE A 255 -19.09 1.37 -25.96
N ASP A 256 -19.58 0.26 -26.51
CA ASP A 256 -20.46 0.29 -27.67
C ASP A 256 -21.89 0.77 -27.33
N LYS A 257 -22.76 0.81 -28.34
CA LYS A 257 -24.17 1.20 -28.15
C LYS A 257 -24.93 0.30 -27.17
N TYR A 258 -24.50 -0.94 -26.98
CA TYR A 258 -25.12 -1.92 -26.07
C TYR A 258 -24.51 -1.91 -24.66
N GLY A 259 -23.45 -1.13 -24.44
CA GLY A 259 -22.78 -1.02 -23.14
C GLY A 259 -21.71 -2.09 -22.92
N SER A 260 -21.27 -2.78 -23.98
CA SER A 260 -20.12 -3.69 -23.92
C SER A 260 -18.82 -2.96 -24.24
N ILE A 261 -17.73 -3.32 -23.56
CA ILE A 261 -16.39 -2.82 -23.83
C ILE A 261 -16.00 -3.19 -25.26
N VAL A 262 -15.54 -2.21 -26.02
CA VAL A 262 -15.04 -2.42 -27.40
C VAL A 262 -13.74 -3.24 -27.40
N PRO A 263 -13.40 -3.95 -28.49
CA PRO A 263 -12.17 -4.74 -28.55
C PRO A 263 -10.91 -3.92 -28.24
N ALA A 264 -9.94 -4.54 -27.56
CA ALA A 264 -8.73 -3.86 -27.11
C ALA A 264 -7.88 -3.34 -28.28
N GLU A 265 -7.89 -4.08 -29.39
CA GLU A 265 -7.24 -3.73 -30.65
C GLU A 265 -7.82 -2.46 -31.26
N GLN A 266 -9.11 -2.20 -31.05
CA GLN A 266 -9.75 -0.98 -31.51
C GLN A 266 -9.31 0.24 -30.69
N ILE A 267 -9.20 0.09 -29.36
CA ILE A 267 -8.61 1.13 -28.50
C ILE A 267 -7.15 1.38 -28.89
N GLN A 268 -6.36 0.32 -29.07
CA GLN A 268 -4.97 0.40 -29.49
C GLN A 268 -4.83 1.15 -30.83
N ALA A 269 -5.67 0.85 -31.81
CA ALA A 269 -5.67 1.54 -33.10
C ALA A 269 -6.00 3.04 -32.94
N CYS A 270 -7.00 3.40 -32.12
CA CYS A 270 -7.33 4.80 -31.83
C CYS A 270 -6.15 5.53 -31.18
N LEU A 271 -5.54 4.94 -30.15
CA LEU A 271 -4.40 5.53 -29.47
C LEU A 271 -3.16 5.60 -30.37
N SER A 272 -2.95 4.62 -31.26
CA SER A 272 -1.86 4.63 -32.24
C SER A 272 -2.00 5.79 -33.24
N ILE A 273 -3.21 6.07 -33.72
CA ILE A 273 -3.49 7.24 -34.58
C ILE A 273 -3.17 8.52 -33.84
N ILE A 274 -3.69 8.68 -32.61
CA ILE A 274 -3.40 9.84 -31.78
C ILE A 274 -1.90 9.99 -31.57
N LEU A 275 -1.17 8.88 -31.32
CA LEU A 275 0.29 8.84 -31.15
C LEU A 275 1.08 9.10 -32.45
N SER A 276 0.48 8.89 -33.61
CA SER A 276 1.11 9.15 -34.91
C SER A 276 1.08 10.62 -35.30
N GLU A 277 0.21 11.43 -34.68
CA GLU A 277 0.13 12.86 -34.95
C GLU A 277 1.43 13.57 -34.56
N LYS A 278 2.07 14.23 -35.52
CA LYS A 278 3.36 14.93 -35.30
C LYS A 278 3.21 16.40 -34.91
N SER A 279 2.03 17.00 -35.10
CA SER A 279 1.81 18.44 -34.88
C SER A 279 1.25 18.69 -33.48
N GLN A 280 2.03 19.37 -32.63
CA GLN A 280 1.48 19.96 -31.40
C GLN A 280 0.50 21.08 -31.75
N SER A 281 -0.52 21.29 -30.90
CA SER A 281 -1.38 22.48 -31.01
C SER A 281 -0.55 23.75 -30.82
N LYS A 282 -0.97 24.85 -31.45
CA LYS A 282 -0.45 26.17 -31.08
C LYS A 282 -0.73 26.40 -29.60
N SER A 283 0.21 27.00 -28.89
CA SER A 283 0.12 27.20 -27.43
C SER A 283 -1.21 27.86 -27.04
N GLU A 284 -1.65 28.84 -27.82
CA GLU A 284 -2.87 29.62 -27.61
C GLU A 284 -4.19 28.89 -27.87
N ASP A 285 -4.14 27.70 -28.48
CA ASP A 285 -5.31 26.86 -28.74
C ASP A 285 -5.50 25.76 -27.68
N CYS A 286 -4.59 25.66 -26.70
CA CYS A 286 -4.58 24.62 -25.67
C CYS A 286 -5.54 24.92 -24.50
N VAL A 287 -6.84 24.68 -24.71
CA VAL A 287 -7.91 24.97 -23.73
C VAL A 287 -7.70 24.31 -22.35
N GLY A 288 -7.05 23.15 -22.29
CA GLY A 288 -6.77 22.44 -21.03
C GLY A 288 -6.03 23.29 -19.99
N SER A 289 -5.17 24.21 -20.44
CA SER A 289 -4.43 25.13 -19.58
C SER A 289 -5.32 26.02 -18.73
N LEU A 290 -6.56 26.29 -19.13
CA LEU A 290 -7.49 27.12 -18.34
C LEU A 290 -7.92 26.44 -17.03
N THR A 291 -7.83 25.11 -16.94
CA THR A 291 -8.18 24.35 -15.73
C THR A 291 -7.18 24.54 -14.58
N SER A 292 -6.01 25.15 -14.84
CA SER A 292 -5.01 25.47 -13.82
C SER A 292 -5.19 26.86 -13.19
N LEU A 293 -6.21 27.61 -13.60
CA LEU A 293 -6.49 28.93 -13.04
C LEU A 293 -7.12 28.86 -11.65
N GLU A 294 -7.15 30.02 -10.99
CA GLU A 294 -7.97 30.26 -9.80
C GLU A 294 -9.44 29.98 -10.15
N ARG A 295 -10.22 29.45 -9.21
CA ARG A 295 -11.52 28.82 -9.50
C ARG A 295 -12.56 29.82 -10.01
N ASP A 296 -12.60 31.04 -9.48
CA ASP A 296 -13.52 32.08 -9.94
C ASP A 296 -13.10 32.66 -11.31
N GLN A 297 -11.80 32.82 -11.55
CA GLN A 297 -11.24 33.16 -12.86
C GLN A 297 -11.64 32.10 -13.90
N TRP A 298 -11.44 30.81 -13.57
CA TRP A 298 -11.82 29.72 -14.46
C TRP A 298 -13.34 29.68 -14.68
N ALA A 299 -14.15 29.83 -13.63
CA ALA A 299 -15.60 29.87 -13.74
C ALA A 299 -16.08 30.94 -14.73
N LYS A 300 -15.51 32.15 -14.65
CA LYS A 300 -15.82 33.26 -15.56
C LYS A 300 -15.46 32.91 -17.01
N ILE A 301 -14.22 32.45 -17.25
CA ILE A 301 -13.72 32.15 -18.59
C ILE A 301 -14.48 30.97 -19.19
N ARG A 302 -14.78 29.94 -18.39
CA ARG A 302 -15.55 28.78 -18.82
C ARG A 302 -16.96 29.17 -19.26
N SER A 303 -17.61 30.12 -18.58
CA SER A 303 -18.92 30.64 -18.99
C SER A 303 -18.85 31.39 -20.32
N GLU A 304 -17.81 32.21 -20.51
CA GLU A 304 -17.56 32.90 -21.79
C GLU A 304 -17.31 31.88 -22.91
N LEU A 305 -16.40 30.93 -22.67
CA LEU A 305 -16.05 29.85 -23.60
C LEU A 305 -17.29 29.06 -24.04
N SER A 306 -18.15 28.68 -23.09
CA SER A 306 -19.40 27.94 -23.35
C SER A 306 -20.37 28.68 -24.27
N SER A 307 -20.35 30.01 -24.26
CA SER A 307 -21.27 30.84 -25.08
C SER A 307 -20.84 30.96 -26.55
N ILE A 308 -19.64 30.50 -26.91
CA ILE A 308 -19.09 30.62 -28.26
C ILE A 308 -19.40 29.35 -29.06
N GLY A 309 -20.20 29.49 -30.12
CA GLY A 309 -20.46 28.42 -31.08
C GLY A 309 -20.94 27.12 -30.41
N ASN A 310 -20.26 26.01 -30.70
CA ASN A 310 -20.58 24.68 -30.16
C ASN A 310 -19.74 24.27 -28.93
N ASN A 311 -19.02 25.22 -28.31
CA ASN A 311 -18.11 24.91 -27.20
C ASN A 311 -18.81 24.33 -25.97
N SER A 312 -20.09 24.68 -25.74
CA SER A 312 -20.90 24.09 -24.67
C SER A 312 -21.02 22.58 -24.81
N ALA A 313 -21.17 22.06 -26.04
CA ALA A 313 -21.18 20.64 -26.32
C ALA A 313 -19.80 20.00 -26.13
N SER A 314 -18.72 20.68 -26.56
CA SER A 314 -17.33 20.24 -26.34
C SER A 314 -16.99 20.13 -24.85
N LEU A 315 -17.36 21.13 -24.04
CA LEU A 315 -17.21 21.08 -22.57
C LEU A 315 -18.02 19.94 -21.96
N ALA A 316 -19.30 19.80 -22.34
CA ALA A 316 -20.15 18.74 -21.83
C ALA A 316 -19.61 17.34 -22.18
N LEU A 317 -18.99 17.18 -23.35
CA LEU A 317 -18.34 15.93 -23.75
C LEU A 317 -17.15 15.60 -22.85
N ILE A 318 -16.34 16.59 -22.46
CA ILE A 318 -15.21 16.41 -21.55
C ILE A 318 -15.70 16.15 -20.12
N ASP A 319 -16.62 16.97 -19.61
CA ASP A 319 -17.12 16.87 -18.23
C ASP A 319 -17.73 15.49 -17.97
N LYS A 320 -18.51 14.97 -18.94
CA LYS A 320 -19.22 13.68 -18.84
C LYS A 320 -18.35 12.47 -19.12
N SER A 321 -17.12 12.62 -19.61
CA SER A 321 -16.28 11.48 -19.97
C SER A 321 -16.00 10.55 -18.79
N LEU A 322 -15.60 9.31 -19.04
CA LEU A 322 -15.26 8.36 -17.98
C LEU A 322 -14.09 8.86 -17.12
N PHE A 323 -13.02 9.23 -17.79
CA PHE A 323 -11.78 9.75 -17.24
C PHE A 323 -11.03 10.46 -18.37
N VAL A 324 -9.87 11.00 -18.05
CA VAL A 324 -8.95 11.60 -19.00
C VAL A 324 -7.68 10.75 -19.09
N LEU A 325 -7.19 10.48 -20.30
CA LEU A 325 -5.89 9.88 -20.60
C LEU A 325 -4.97 10.97 -21.17
N CYS A 326 -3.82 11.20 -20.55
CA CYS A 326 -2.80 12.13 -21.02
C CYS A 326 -1.62 11.32 -21.55
N LEU A 327 -1.35 11.43 -22.85
CA LEU A 327 -0.19 10.81 -23.50
C LEU A 327 0.92 11.85 -23.58
N ASP A 328 1.88 11.76 -22.66
CA ASP A 328 2.97 12.71 -22.53
C ASP A 328 4.16 12.35 -23.44
N HIS A 329 4.91 13.36 -23.86
CA HIS A 329 6.17 13.19 -24.61
C HIS A 329 7.40 13.15 -23.70
N LEU A 330 7.23 13.32 -22.40
CA LEU A 330 8.34 13.44 -21.47
C LEU A 330 9.17 12.16 -21.50
N GLU A 331 10.48 12.33 -21.67
CA GLU A 331 11.48 11.28 -21.54
C GLU A 331 12.31 11.45 -20.27
N SER A 332 11.70 11.31 -19.08
CA SER A 332 12.40 11.67 -17.85
C SER A 332 13.16 10.49 -17.23
N GLY A 333 14.49 10.58 -17.21
CA GLY A 333 15.34 9.77 -16.34
C GLY A 333 15.45 10.32 -14.90
N ASN A 334 14.85 11.47 -14.60
CA ASN A 334 14.93 12.15 -13.31
C ASN A 334 13.57 12.14 -12.59
N LEU A 335 13.52 11.52 -11.40
CA LEU A 335 12.31 11.40 -10.59
C LEU A 335 11.73 12.73 -10.11
N SER A 336 12.56 13.73 -9.80
CA SER A 336 12.10 15.05 -9.38
C SER A 336 11.41 15.79 -10.52
N GLN A 337 11.96 15.71 -11.73
CA GLN A 337 11.35 16.28 -12.93
C GLN A 337 10.04 15.58 -13.28
N LEU A 338 10.01 14.24 -13.16
CA LEU A 338 8.79 13.45 -13.32
C LEU A 338 7.72 13.89 -12.31
N ALA A 339 8.06 13.97 -11.02
CA ALA A 339 7.14 14.41 -9.96
C ALA A 339 6.60 15.82 -10.20
N GLU A 340 7.45 16.75 -10.63
CA GLU A 340 7.04 18.12 -10.99
C GLU A 340 6.04 18.10 -12.16
N ASN A 341 6.29 17.32 -13.22
CA ASN A 341 5.40 17.21 -14.37
C ASN A 341 4.07 16.50 -14.04
N LEU A 342 4.09 15.49 -13.17
CA LEU A 342 2.90 14.77 -12.72
C LEU A 342 2.00 15.63 -11.82
N LEU A 343 2.59 16.51 -11.00
CA LEU A 343 1.85 17.41 -10.13
C LEU A 343 1.36 18.68 -10.86
N SER A 344 2.26 19.37 -11.58
CA SER A 344 2.00 20.68 -12.19
C SER A 344 1.50 20.61 -13.62
N GLY A 345 1.82 19.54 -14.36
CA GLY A 345 1.51 19.42 -15.79
C GLY A 345 2.30 20.37 -16.70
N GLY A 346 3.40 20.98 -16.24
CA GLY A 346 4.16 21.96 -17.00
C GLY A 346 3.34 23.23 -17.24
N ASP A 347 2.98 23.49 -18.50
CA ASP A 347 2.08 24.59 -18.88
C ASP A 347 0.59 24.19 -18.91
N ALA A 348 0.28 23.00 -18.36
CA ALA A 348 -1.05 22.43 -18.29
C ALA A 348 -1.74 22.14 -19.64
N ARG A 349 -1.04 22.26 -20.79
CA ARG A 349 -1.67 22.03 -22.11
C ARG A 349 -2.20 20.61 -22.26
N ASN A 350 -1.54 19.65 -21.61
CA ASN A 350 -1.84 18.22 -21.71
C ASN A 350 -2.52 17.68 -20.46
N ARG A 351 -3.34 18.50 -19.78
CA ARG A 351 -4.05 18.14 -18.55
C ARG A 351 -5.49 18.68 -18.57
N TRP A 352 -6.34 18.04 -17.78
CA TRP A 352 -7.66 18.56 -17.43
C TRP A 352 -7.90 18.38 -15.93
N PHE A 353 -7.42 19.33 -15.12
CA PHE A 353 -7.32 19.18 -13.66
C PHE A 353 -8.66 19.08 -12.92
N ASP A 354 -9.75 19.48 -13.60
CA ASP A 354 -11.11 19.36 -13.08
C ASP A 354 -11.64 17.92 -13.12
N LYS A 355 -11.03 17.02 -13.91
CA LYS A 355 -11.50 15.64 -14.01
C LYS A 355 -11.23 14.92 -12.69
N CYS A 356 -12.19 14.11 -12.23
CA CYS A 356 -12.05 13.33 -11.00
C CYS A 356 -10.72 12.57 -10.97
N PHE A 357 -10.30 11.98 -12.09
CA PHE A 357 -8.92 11.56 -12.27
C PHE A 357 -8.49 11.61 -13.75
N GLN A 358 -7.17 11.71 -13.95
CA GLN A 358 -6.51 11.58 -15.23
C GLN A 358 -5.37 10.56 -15.14
N LEU A 359 -5.37 9.58 -16.03
CA LEU A 359 -4.27 8.65 -16.25
C LEU A 359 -3.23 9.34 -17.13
N ILE A 360 -2.00 9.45 -16.66
CA ILE A 360 -0.87 9.99 -17.41
C ILE A 360 0.03 8.82 -17.79
N VAL A 361 0.38 8.70 -19.06
CA VAL A 361 1.36 7.71 -19.55
C VAL A 361 2.41 8.45 -20.37
N ASP A 362 3.65 8.46 -19.89
CA ASP A 362 4.76 9.13 -20.59
C ASP A 362 5.33 8.28 -21.73
N ALA A 363 6.34 8.81 -22.42
CA ALA A 363 6.92 8.16 -23.59
C ALA A 363 7.71 6.87 -23.25
N GLN A 364 8.11 6.67 -21.99
CA GLN A 364 8.71 5.41 -21.50
C GLN A 364 7.66 4.47 -20.91
N GLY A 365 6.38 4.84 -21.02
CA GLY A 365 5.24 4.14 -20.47
C GLY A 365 5.16 4.17 -18.96
N ILE A 366 5.83 5.09 -18.25
CA ILE A 366 5.55 5.33 -16.83
C ILE A 366 4.10 5.80 -16.73
N ALA A 367 3.31 5.06 -15.95
CA ALA A 367 1.90 5.33 -15.76
C ALA A 367 1.66 5.93 -14.37
N ALA A 368 0.85 6.97 -14.30
CA ALA A 368 0.49 7.64 -13.05
C ALA A 368 -0.96 8.12 -13.08
N ILE A 369 -1.57 8.30 -11.91
CA ILE A 369 -2.86 8.96 -11.78
C ILE A 369 -2.64 10.30 -11.07
N ASN A 370 -3.04 11.39 -11.71
CA ASN A 370 -3.31 12.67 -11.06
C ASN A 370 -4.81 12.77 -10.83
N PHE A 371 -5.27 13.21 -9.66
CA PHE A 371 -6.71 13.23 -9.37
C PHE A 371 -7.18 14.48 -8.64
N GLU A 372 -8.38 14.94 -8.96
CA GLU A 372 -9.03 16.06 -8.28
C GLU A 372 -9.44 15.63 -6.87
N HIS A 373 -9.12 16.40 -5.83
CA HIS A 373 -9.25 15.90 -4.45
C HIS A 373 -10.64 16.14 -3.83
N SER A 374 -11.44 17.06 -4.34
CA SER A 374 -12.70 17.45 -3.68
C SER A 374 -13.72 16.30 -3.62
N TRP A 375 -13.76 15.42 -4.62
CA TRP A 375 -14.77 14.36 -4.72
C TRP A 375 -14.53 13.15 -3.81
N GLY A 376 -13.31 12.90 -3.33
CA GLY A 376 -12.99 11.70 -2.57
C GLY A 376 -11.65 11.72 -1.82
N ASP A 377 -11.42 10.69 -1.00
CA ASP A 377 -10.27 10.62 -0.07
C ASP A 377 -9.11 9.76 -0.58
N GLY A 378 -9.08 9.42 -1.88
CA GLY A 378 -8.03 8.61 -2.48
C GLY A 378 -8.19 7.08 -2.35
N VAL A 379 -9.01 6.58 -1.42
CA VAL A 379 -9.25 5.11 -1.26
C VAL A 379 -9.82 4.48 -2.54
N ALA A 380 -10.77 5.16 -3.19
CA ALA A 380 -11.33 4.70 -4.46
C ALA A 380 -10.29 4.67 -5.60
N ILE A 381 -9.35 5.63 -5.62
CA ILE A 381 -8.25 5.64 -6.59
C ILE A 381 -7.24 4.53 -6.29
N LEU A 382 -6.89 4.31 -5.02
CA LEU A 382 -6.03 3.20 -4.63
C LEU A 382 -6.63 1.86 -5.09
N ARG A 383 -7.94 1.67 -4.88
CA ARG A 383 -8.63 0.47 -5.35
C ARG A 383 -8.61 0.34 -6.89
N LEU A 384 -8.85 1.44 -7.62
CA LEU A 384 -8.73 1.48 -9.07
C LEU A 384 -7.33 1.03 -9.52
N MET A 385 -6.28 1.54 -8.88
CA MET A 385 -4.90 1.19 -9.22
C MET A 385 -4.57 -0.28 -8.90
N GLU A 386 -4.95 -0.78 -7.72
CA GLU A 386 -4.66 -2.16 -7.32
C GLU A 386 -5.40 -3.19 -8.17
N GLU A 387 -6.66 -2.93 -8.52
CA GLU A 387 -7.41 -3.80 -9.43
C GLU A 387 -6.84 -3.74 -10.84
N SER A 388 -6.57 -2.53 -11.37
CA SER A 388 -6.11 -2.42 -12.74
C SER A 388 -4.71 -3.01 -12.92
N PHE A 389 -3.81 -2.79 -11.96
CA PHE A 389 -2.46 -3.34 -12.00
C PHE A 389 -2.47 -4.88 -11.97
N ARG A 390 -3.37 -5.48 -11.16
CA ARG A 390 -3.52 -6.94 -11.10
C ARG A 390 -4.08 -7.49 -12.42
N ASP A 391 -5.11 -6.83 -12.95
CA ASP A 391 -5.80 -7.24 -14.17
C ASP A 391 -4.88 -7.14 -15.40
N THR A 392 -4.13 -6.05 -15.56
CA THR A 392 -3.20 -5.90 -16.69
C THR A 392 -2.04 -6.89 -16.61
N LYS A 393 -1.48 -7.11 -15.41
CA LYS A 393 -0.40 -8.08 -15.19
C LYS A 393 -0.82 -9.53 -15.53
N GLN A 394 -2.09 -9.85 -15.37
CA GLN A 394 -2.60 -11.19 -15.62
C GLN A 394 -3.01 -11.40 -17.08
N ASN A 395 -3.64 -10.39 -17.69
CA ASN A 395 -4.41 -10.58 -18.92
C ASN A 395 -3.78 -9.99 -20.18
N HIS A 396 -2.95 -8.95 -20.07
CA HIS A 396 -2.19 -8.37 -21.18
C HIS A 396 -3.01 -8.26 -22.49
N PHE A 397 -4.07 -7.43 -22.48
CA PHE A 397 -5.11 -7.40 -23.52
C PHE A 397 -4.61 -7.14 -24.94
N VAL A 398 -3.53 -6.36 -25.09
CA VAL A 398 -2.78 -6.18 -26.33
C VAL A 398 -1.29 -6.41 -26.10
N HIS A 399 -0.60 -6.90 -27.13
CA HIS A 399 0.84 -7.17 -27.10
C HIS A 399 1.62 -6.07 -27.85
N PRO A 400 2.84 -5.71 -27.43
CA PRO A 400 3.67 -4.70 -28.12
C PRO A 400 4.02 -5.05 -29.58
N ASN A 401 4.02 -6.33 -29.94
CA ASN A 401 4.35 -6.80 -31.30
C ASN A 401 3.10 -6.97 -32.18
N GLN A 402 1.92 -6.61 -31.67
CA GLN A 402 0.67 -6.75 -32.39
C GLN A 402 0.52 -5.58 -33.38
N THR A 403 0.69 -5.88 -34.68
CA THR A 403 0.33 -4.94 -35.75
C THR A 403 -1.16 -5.00 -35.99
N SER A 404 -1.91 -4.05 -35.44
CA SER A 404 -3.31 -3.82 -35.76
C SER A 404 -3.40 -3.03 -37.07
N SER A 405 -4.10 -3.56 -38.09
CA SER A 405 -4.33 -2.77 -39.30
C SER A 405 -5.30 -1.63 -38.96
N VAL A 406 -4.77 -0.40 -38.94
CA VAL A 406 -5.49 0.81 -38.54
C VAL A 406 -6.81 0.97 -39.32
N GLU A 407 -6.82 0.59 -40.59
CA GLU A 407 -7.98 0.70 -41.50
C GLU A 407 -9.12 -0.27 -41.17
N ALA A 408 -8.85 -1.47 -40.64
CA ALA A 408 -9.90 -2.47 -40.36
C ALA A 408 -10.72 -2.15 -39.10
N HIS A 409 -10.23 -1.26 -38.23
CA HIS A 409 -10.84 -0.95 -36.94
C HIS A 409 -11.31 0.52 -36.81
N LEU A 410 -11.14 1.32 -37.88
CA LEU A 410 -11.60 2.70 -37.94
C LEU A 410 -13.13 2.77 -38.11
N GLY A 411 -13.79 3.52 -37.24
CA GLY A 411 -15.22 3.82 -37.29
C GLY A 411 -15.51 5.15 -36.60
N SER A 412 -16.76 5.41 -36.21
CA SER A 412 -17.17 6.63 -35.49
C SER A 412 -16.58 6.78 -34.07
N ASN A 413 -15.70 5.89 -33.63
CA ASN A 413 -15.28 5.71 -32.23
C ASN A 413 -14.17 6.68 -31.76
N LEU A 414 -13.50 7.38 -32.68
CA LEU A 414 -12.50 8.42 -32.40
C LEU A 414 -12.99 9.74 -33.00
N ARG A 415 -13.07 10.79 -32.19
CA ARG A 415 -13.54 12.12 -32.62
C ARG A 415 -12.65 13.22 -32.04
N PRO A 416 -12.12 14.17 -32.85
CA PRO A 416 -11.47 15.36 -32.30
C PRO A 416 -12.50 16.22 -31.56
N VAL A 417 -12.06 16.87 -30.49
CA VAL A 417 -12.88 17.82 -29.71
C VAL A 417 -12.33 19.20 -29.95
N GLU A 418 -13.06 19.98 -30.75
CA GLU A 418 -12.64 21.32 -31.17
C GLU A 418 -13.31 22.41 -30.33
N PHE A 419 -12.59 23.53 -30.20
CA PHE A 419 -13.08 24.74 -29.58
C PHE A 419 -12.98 25.90 -30.54
N MET A 420 -14.06 26.67 -30.65
CA MET A 420 -14.05 27.96 -31.30
C MET A 420 -13.51 29.00 -30.31
N LEU A 421 -12.36 29.59 -30.64
CA LEU A 421 -11.67 30.54 -29.75
C LEU A 421 -11.67 31.94 -30.35
N THR A 422 -11.96 32.94 -29.52
CA THR A 422 -11.71 34.35 -29.81
C THR A 422 -10.27 34.70 -29.43
N ASP A 423 -9.76 35.82 -29.93
CA ASP A 423 -8.41 36.28 -29.59
C ASP A 423 -8.28 36.59 -28.08
N SER A 424 -9.37 37.03 -27.44
CA SER A 424 -9.39 37.21 -25.98
C SER A 424 -9.21 35.89 -25.24
N ILE A 425 -9.88 34.81 -25.66
CA ILE A 425 -9.71 33.49 -25.03
C ILE A 425 -8.30 32.93 -25.29
N ARG A 426 -7.77 33.10 -26.51
CA ARG A 426 -6.39 32.71 -26.86
C ARG A 426 -5.35 33.39 -25.96
N GLN A 427 -5.50 34.69 -25.75
CA GLN A 427 -4.65 35.44 -24.82
C GLN A 427 -4.75 34.89 -23.39
N ARG A 428 -5.96 34.61 -22.90
CA ARG A 428 -6.15 34.03 -21.56
C ARG A 428 -5.54 32.63 -21.41
N ILE A 429 -5.51 31.83 -22.48
CA ILE A 429 -4.83 30.53 -22.49
C ILE A 429 -3.32 30.73 -22.31
N GLN A 430 -2.71 31.67 -23.04
CA GLN A 430 -1.29 31.99 -22.88
C GLN A 430 -0.98 32.51 -21.47
N GLU A 431 -1.78 33.43 -20.94
CA GLU A 431 -1.62 33.94 -19.56
C GLU A 431 -1.74 32.82 -18.52
N ALA A 432 -2.65 31.86 -18.72
CA ALA A 432 -2.79 30.70 -17.85
C ALA A 432 -1.54 29.79 -17.89
N GLN A 433 -0.97 29.58 -19.08
CA GLN A 433 0.26 28.81 -19.28
C GLN A 433 1.45 29.46 -18.59
N GLU A 434 1.67 30.77 -18.82
CA GLU A 434 2.76 31.52 -18.20
C GLU A 434 2.65 31.49 -16.66
N LYS A 435 1.44 31.70 -16.13
CA LYS A 435 1.17 31.63 -14.70
C LYS A 435 1.43 30.22 -14.15
N GLN A 436 1.02 29.18 -14.86
CA GLN A 436 1.23 27.80 -14.41
C GLN A 436 2.71 27.42 -14.41
N ILE A 437 3.47 27.78 -15.45
CA ILE A 437 4.93 27.58 -15.49
C ILE A 437 5.59 28.32 -14.32
N ALA A 438 5.18 29.56 -14.06
CA ALA A 438 5.71 30.35 -12.95
C ALA A 438 5.40 29.73 -11.59
N ILE A 439 4.22 29.11 -11.39
CA ILE A 439 3.86 28.42 -10.15
C ILE A 439 4.61 27.09 -10.04
N GLY A 440 4.60 26.26 -11.09
CA GLY A 440 5.28 24.95 -11.13
C GLY A 440 6.78 25.08 -10.87
N SER A 441 7.43 26.06 -11.50
CA SER A 441 8.86 26.33 -11.32
C SER A 441 9.24 26.76 -9.89
N ARG A 442 8.27 27.13 -9.03
CA ARG A 442 8.51 27.42 -7.62
C ARG A 442 8.47 26.19 -6.73
N ILE A 443 8.11 25.01 -7.23
CA ILE A 443 8.10 23.78 -6.45
C ILE A 443 9.35 22.99 -6.76
N CYS A 444 9.93 22.36 -5.75
CA CYS A 444 10.95 21.36 -5.94
C CYS A 444 10.56 20.05 -5.25
N PHE A 445 11.10 18.97 -5.79
CA PHE A 445 10.94 17.63 -5.25
C PHE A 445 12.30 17.02 -4.95
N SER A 446 12.38 16.27 -3.86
CA SER A 446 13.53 15.42 -3.54
C SER A 446 13.05 14.06 -3.04
N THR A 447 13.91 13.06 -3.18
CA THR A 447 13.62 11.68 -2.79
C THR A 447 14.57 11.25 -1.68
N ALA A 448 14.03 10.56 -0.69
CA ALA A 448 14.81 9.85 0.33
C ALA A 448 14.49 8.36 0.23
N GLU A 449 15.45 7.55 -0.20
CA GLU A 449 15.35 6.08 -0.22
C GLU A 449 16.35 5.47 0.76
N TYR A 450 15.83 4.71 1.72
CA TYR A 450 16.60 4.11 2.79
C TYR A 450 16.47 2.59 2.77
N PHE A 451 17.59 1.89 2.51
CA PHE A 451 17.63 0.43 2.33
C PHE A 451 18.15 -0.32 3.55
N GLU A 452 18.79 0.36 4.50
CA GLU A 452 19.44 -0.28 5.65
C GLU A 452 18.48 -0.69 6.77
N MET A 453 17.22 -0.27 6.68
CA MET A 453 16.14 -0.67 7.58
C MET A 453 14.84 -0.80 6.79
N ASN A 454 14.05 -1.82 7.13
CA ASN A 454 12.80 -2.12 6.44
C ASN A 454 11.67 -2.48 7.43
N ARG A 455 10.46 -2.64 6.89
CA ARG A 455 9.27 -2.98 7.68
C ARG A 455 9.46 -4.19 8.61
N GLN A 456 10.18 -5.22 8.18
CA GLN A 456 10.35 -6.46 8.96
C GLN A 456 11.26 -6.23 10.18
N ILE A 457 12.41 -5.58 9.97
CA ILE A 457 13.38 -5.28 11.04
C ILE A 457 12.75 -4.41 12.13
N ILE A 458 11.95 -3.41 11.73
CA ILE A 458 11.27 -2.51 12.66
C ILE A 458 10.23 -3.27 13.49
N LYS A 459 9.41 -4.11 12.85
CA LYS A 459 8.41 -4.94 13.53
C LYS A 459 9.05 -5.95 14.49
N GLN A 460 10.17 -6.58 14.13
CA GLN A 460 10.92 -7.47 15.02
C GLN A 460 11.40 -6.75 16.28
N SER A 461 11.66 -5.45 16.18
CA SER A 461 12.05 -4.59 17.31
C SER A 461 10.85 -4.11 18.13
N LYS A 462 9.64 -4.62 17.86
CA LYS A 462 8.36 -4.26 18.49
C LYS A 462 8.01 -2.76 18.35
N LEU A 463 8.39 -2.17 17.22
CA LEU A 463 8.07 -0.79 16.86
C LEU A 463 7.11 -0.75 15.66
N SER A 464 6.31 0.32 15.58
CA SER A 464 5.50 0.62 14.40
C SER A 464 6.40 1.23 13.31
N PRO A 465 6.44 0.65 12.09
CA PRO A 465 7.18 1.21 10.97
C PRO A 465 6.73 2.62 10.59
N ASP A 466 5.43 2.87 10.71
CA ASP A 466 4.80 4.15 10.40
C ASP A 466 5.21 5.22 11.42
N SER A 467 5.12 4.90 12.71
CA SER A 467 5.59 5.78 13.79
C SER A 467 7.08 6.09 13.68
N LEU A 468 7.91 5.11 13.29
CA LEU A 468 9.34 5.33 13.14
C LEU A 468 9.65 6.30 11.99
N MET A 469 8.93 6.21 10.87
CA MET A 469 9.04 7.17 9.78
C MET A 469 8.59 8.57 10.22
N GLN A 470 7.45 8.67 10.91
CA GLN A 470 6.97 9.95 11.45
C GLN A 470 7.96 10.59 12.43
N LEU A 471 8.57 9.80 13.32
CA LEU A 471 9.63 10.28 14.20
C LEU A 471 10.87 10.73 13.42
N ALA A 472 11.26 10.01 12.36
CA ALA A 472 12.38 10.41 11.51
C ALA A 472 12.10 11.75 10.81
N ILE A 473 10.86 11.98 10.36
CA ILE A 473 10.41 13.26 9.79
C ILE A 473 10.50 14.38 10.84
N GLN A 474 10.04 14.14 12.08
CA GLN A 474 10.15 15.13 13.17
C GLN A 474 11.62 15.44 13.51
N LEU A 475 12.48 14.42 13.57
CA LEU A 475 13.91 14.57 13.84
C LEU A 475 14.62 15.35 12.73
N ALA A 476 14.33 15.02 11.46
CA ALA A 476 14.90 15.71 10.30
C ALA A 476 14.53 17.19 10.30
N PHE A 477 13.25 17.49 10.59
CA PHE A 477 12.78 18.86 10.69
C PHE A 477 13.51 19.64 11.80
N TYR A 478 13.59 19.06 13.00
CA TYR A 478 14.25 19.69 14.14
C TYR A 478 15.76 19.87 13.91
N LYS A 479 16.44 18.94 13.24
CA LYS A 479 17.86 19.08 12.91
C LYS A 479 18.14 20.31 12.06
N LEU A 480 17.27 20.59 11.08
CA LEU A 480 17.41 21.70 10.15
C LEU A 480 16.99 23.04 10.76
N TYR A 481 15.88 23.05 11.50
CA TYR A 481 15.20 24.30 11.87
C TYR A 481 15.17 24.56 13.38
N LYS A 482 15.52 23.58 14.22
CA LYS A 482 15.50 23.65 15.69
C LYS A 482 14.15 24.07 16.27
N GLU A 483 13.08 23.67 15.59
CA GLU A 483 11.69 24.00 15.93
C GLU A 483 10.82 22.74 15.89
N PHE A 484 9.73 22.76 16.66
CA PHE A 484 8.64 21.80 16.56
C PHE A 484 7.42 22.50 15.96
N VAL A 485 6.80 21.86 14.99
CA VAL A 485 5.77 22.50 14.15
C VAL A 485 4.52 21.63 14.03
N PRO A 486 3.34 22.23 13.80
CA PRO A 486 2.13 21.47 13.55
C PRO A 486 2.29 20.51 12.37
N SER A 487 1.99 19.24 12.62
CA SER A 487 2.05 18.16 11.63
C SER A 487 0.69 17.55 11.37
N TYR A 488 0.49 17.11 10.13
CA TYR A 488 -0.68 16.42 9.63
C TYR A 488 -0.29 15.06 9.09
N GLU A 489 -1.04 14.03 9.47
CA GLU A 489 -0.98 12.71 8.85
C GLU A 489 -2.42 12.24 8.61
N SER A 490 -2.72 11.86 7.36
CA SER A 490 -4.06 11.44 6.97
C SER A 490 -4.41 10.06 7.50
N CYS A 491 -5.58 9.91 8.13
CA CYS A 491 -6.11 8.62 8.56
C CYS A 491 -7.55 8.43 8.04
N SER A 492 -7.83 7.30 7.41
CA SER A 492 -9.16 7.01 6.88
C SER A 492 -10.17 6.69 7.98
N THR A 493 -11.38 7.25 7.86
CA THR A 493 -12.55 6.89 8.67
C THR A 493 -13.60 6.15 7.84
N ALA A 494 -13.22 5.60 6.69
CA ALA A 494 -14.12 4.91 5.77
C ALA A 494 -14.78 3.65 6.38
N ALA A 495 -14.35 3.16 7.54
CA ALA A 495 -15.06 2.11 8.28
C ALA A 495 -16.46 2.55 8.76
N PHE A 496 -16.79 3.83 8.64
CA PHE A 496 -18.09 4.41 8.98
C PHE A 496 -18.83 4.93 7.74
N LEU A 497 -20.16 4.97 7.82
CA LEU A 497 -21.04 5.50 6.77
C LEU A 497 -20.68 6.94 6.42
N LYS A 498 -20.36 7.18 5.14
CA LYS A 498 -19.85 8.45 4.62
C LYS A 498 -18.70 9.00 5.48
N GLY A 499 -17.86 8.11 5.99
CA GLY A 499 -16.57 8.45 6.57
C GLY A 499 -15.70 9.17 5.55
N ARG A 500 -14.84 10.07 6.04
CA ARG A 500 -13.86 10.80 5.24
C ARG A 500 -12.46 10.50 5.79
N THR A 501 -11.71 11.52 6.16
CA THR A 501 -10.43 11.42 6.85
C THR A 501 -10.49 12.08 8.22
N GLU A 502 -9.62 11.65 9.13
CA GLU A 502 -9.25 12.33 10.38
C GLU A 502 -7.73 12.60 10.37
N CYS A 503 -7.27 13.53 11.20
CA CYS A 503 -5.87 13.88 11.36
C CYS A 503 -5.22 13.11 12.51
N VAL A 504 -4.08 12.48 12.24
CA VAL A 504 -3.12 12.04 13.26
C VAL A 504 -2.11 13.16 13.46
N ARG A 505 -2.02 13.70 14.68
CA ARG A 505 -1.03 14.73 15.05
C ARG A 505 0.28 14.06 15.45
N SER A 506 1.17 13.89 14.49
CA SER A 506 2.42 13.10 14.68
C SER A 506 3.45 13.83 15.56
N ALA A 507 3.34 15.15 15.71
CA ALA A 507 4.06 15.94 16.70
C ALA A 507 3.37 15.81 18.07
N THR A 508 4.04 15.13 18.99
CA THR A 508 3.60 14.83 20.36
C THR A 508 4.74 15.07 21.34
N CYS A 509 4.43 15.22 22.64
CA CYS A 509 5.46 15.30 23.67
C CYS A 509 6.42 14.09 23.64
N ALA A 510 5.91 12.89 23.32
CA ALA A 510 6.75 11.71 23.17
C ALA A 510 7.77 11.85 22.04
N THR A 511 7.36 12.41 20.89
CA THR A 511 8.28 12.65 19.76
C THR A 511 9.23 13.80 20.04
N THR A 512 8.81 14.89 20.69
CA THR A 512 9.70 15.99 21.03
C THR A 512 10.75 15.55 22.05
N ASP A 513 10.36 14.80 23.08
CA ASP A 513 11.27 14.21 24.06
C ASP A 513 12.30 13.29 23.39
N ALA A 514 11.84 12.44 22.46
CA ALA A 514 12.72 11.54 21.72
C ALA A 514 13.72 12.33 20.85
N VAL A 515 13.25 13.34 20.11
CA VAL A 515 14.09 14.20 19.29
C VAL A 515 15.15 14.91 20.12
N LEU A 516 14.75 15.56 21.22
CA LEU A 516 15.68 16.26 22.12
C LEU A 516 16.67 15.30 22.78
N ALA A 517 16.23 14.10 23.18
CA ALA A 517 17.12 13.09 23.73
C ALA A 517 18.14 12.61 22.68
N ILE A 518 17.70 12.38 21.44
CA ILE A 518 18.58 11.95 20.34
C ILE A 518 19.63 13.01 20.03
N GLU A 519 19.25 14.27 19.88
CA GLU A 519 20.17 15.38 19.61
C GLU A 519 21.19 15.60 20.73
N ASN A 520 20.83 15.25 21.97
CA ASN A 520 21.74 15.27 23.12
C ASN A 520 22.51 13.95 23.33
N ASN A 521 22.55 13.05 22.34
CA ASN A 521 23.19 11.73 22.42
C ASN A 521 22.68 10.82 23.55
N LYS A 522 21.46 11.06 24.03
CA LYS A 522 20.76 10.30 25.08
C LYS A 522 19.59 9.46 24.54
N GLY A 523 19.37 9.49 23.23
CA GLY A 523 18.36 8.68 22.55
C GLY A 523 18.55 7.19 22.80
N ASN A 524 17.45 6.49 23.06
CA ASN A 524 17.46 5.04 23.34
C ASN A 524 16.15 4.39 22.88
N ILE A 525 16.08 3.05 22.95
CA ILE A 525 14.92 2.30 22.45
C ILE A 525 13.60 2.67 23.16
N GLU A 526 13.66 3.06 24.44
CA GLU A 526 12.46 3.38 25.21
C GLU A 526 11.81 4.67 24.71
N HIS A 527 12.60 5.63 24.24
CA HIS A 527 12.07 6.80 23.53
C HIS A 527 11.32 6.38 22.25
N LEU A 528 11.89 5.45 21.47
CA LEU A 528 11.25 4.97 20.24
C LEU A 528 9.96 4.19 20.52
N LYS A 529 9.95 3.36 21.57
CA LYS A 529 8.75 2.62 22.00
C LYS A 529 7.64 3.52 22.51
N LYS A 530 7.98 4.60 23.25
CA LYS A 530 7.02 5.62 23.67
C LYS A 530 6.40 6.32 22.47
N CYS A 531 7.21 6.74 21.49
CA CYS A 531 6.71 7.31 20.23
C CYS A 531 5.78 6.32 19.52
N SER A 532 6.20 5.07 19.37
CA SER A 532 5.41 4.02 18.73
C SER A 532 4.09 3.76 19.43
N THR A 533 4.07 3.76 20.76
CA THR A 533 2.86 3.51 21.54
C THR A 533 1.88 4.67 21.39
N MET A 534 2.37 5.90 21.53
CA MET A 534 1.55 7.11 21.39
C MET A 534 0.98 7.24 19.97
N HIS A 535 1.82 7.06 18.95
CA HIS A 535 1.39 7.15 17.56
C HIS A 535 0.36 6.07 17.19
N LEU A 536 0.57 4.81 17.60
CA LEU A 536 -0.42 3.74 17.40
C LEU A 536 -1.75 4.03 18.10
N GLN A 537 -1.71 4.64 19.29
CA GLN A 537 -2.93 5.09 19.97
C GLN A 537 -3.64 6.18 19.17
N LEU A 538 -2.92 7.19 18.67
CA LEU A 538 -3.50 8.26 17.84
C LEU A 538 -4.09 7.72 16.53
N VAL A 539 -3.41 6.81 15.84
CA VAL A 539 -3.94 6.15 14.63
C VAL A 539 -5.23 5.41 14.94
N LYS A 540 -5.28 4.66 16.05
CA LYS A 540 -6.51 3.96 16.48
C LYS A 540 -7.63 4.94 16.80
N GLU A 541 -7.32 6.03 17.51
CA GLU A 541 -8.30 7.08 17.83
C GLU A 541 -8.82 7.73 16.54
N ALA A 542 -7.94 8.15 15.63
CA ALA A 542 -8.32 8.75 14.36
C ALA A 542 -9.17 7.82 13.49
N ALA A 543 -8.74 6.57 13.29
CA ALA A 543 -9.46 5.56 12.50
C ALA A 543 -10.84 5.22 13.08
N THR A 544 -11.06 5.44 14.38
CA THR A 544 -12.34 5.23 15.06
C THR A 544 -13.16 6.51 15.22
N GLY A 545 -12.79 7.59 14.53
CA GLY A 545 -13.49 8.88 14.58
C GLY A 545 -13.36 9.60 15.92
N GLN A 546 -12.30 9.32 16.68
CA GLN A 546 -11.99 9.92 17.98
C GLN A 546 -10.89 11.00 17.91
N GLY A 547 -10.41 11.35 16.71
CA GLY A 547 -9.57 12.55 16.57
C GLY A 547 -10.33 13.83 16.94
N PHE A 548 -9.61 14.95 17.02
CA PHE A 548 -10.20 16.22 17.43
C PHE A 548 -10.36 17.21 16.27
N ASP A 549 -9.53 17.14 15.23
CA ASP A 549 -9.51 18.11 14.15
C ASP A 549 -10.87 18.19 13.43
N ARG A 550 -11.44 17.05 13.02
CA ARG A 550 -12.77 17.03 12.38
C ARG A 550 -13.89 17.41 13.33
N HIS A 551 -13.79 17.04 14.61
CA HIS A 551 -14.80 17.41 15.58
C HIS A 551 -14.86 18.94 15.80
N LEU A 552 -13.72 19.58 16.01
CA LEU A 552 -13.63 21.03 16.18
C LEU A 552 -14.06 21.78 14.91
N MET A 553 -13.72 21.26 13.73
CA MET A 553 -14.28 21.77 12.47
C MET A 553 -15.82 21.65 12.42
N GLY A 554 -16.36 20.51 12.84
CA GLY A 554 -17.82 20.30 12.92
C GLY A 554 -18.51 21.30 13.86
N LEU A 555 -17.90 21.62 15.00
CA LEU A 555 -18.41 22.65 15.93
C LEU A 555 -18.33 24.05 15.31
N ARG A 556 -17.22 24.40 14.66
CA ARG A 556 -17.07 25.68 13.94
C ARG A 556 -18.14 25.86 12.86
N CYS A 557 -18.33 24.86 12.01
CA CYS A 557 -19.37 24.87 10.98
C CYS A 557 -20.79 24.88 11.58
N THR A 558 -20.99 24.30 12.76
CA THR A 558 -22.27 24.39 13.47
C THR A 558 -22.55 25.82 13.92
N ALA A 559 -21.56 26.55 14.42
CA ALA A 559 -21.72 27.97 14.75
C ALA A 559 -22.11 28.79 13.52
N GLU A 560 -21.45 28.55 12.38
CA GLU A 560 -21.78 29.19 11.09
C GLU A 560 -23.23 28.88 10.65
N ARG A 561 -23.68 27.63 10.75
CA ARG A 561 -25.07 27.23 10.42
C ARG A 561 -26.11 27.91 11.30
N LEU A 562 -25.78 28.17 12.57
CA LEU A 562 -26.66 28.87 13.51
C LEU A 562 -26.63 30.40 13.34
N GLY A 563 -25.79 30.92 12.43
CA GLY A 563 -25.59 32.36 12.26
C GLY A 563 -24.85 33.01 13.44
N TRP A 564 -24.13 32.24 14.24
CA TRP A 564 -23.37 32.75 15.38
C TRP A 564 -22.06 33.40 14.91
N SER A 565 -21.60 34.42 15.64
CA SER A 565 -20.22 34.87 15.51
C SER A 565 -19.28 33.71 15.83
N GLN A 566 -18.21 33.55 15.05
CA GLN A 566 -17.26 32.47 15.25
C GLN A 566 -16.67 32.52 16.68
N PRO A 567 -16.74 31.42 17.45
CA PRO A 567 -16.16 31.36 18.80
C PRO A 567 -14.69 31.81 18.82
N LYS A 568 -14.30 32.52 19.89
CA LYS A 568 -12.95 33.11 20.04
C LYS A 568 -11.84 32.11 19.78
N LEU A 569 -11.99 30.88 20.29
CA LEU A 569 -11.06 29.77 20.07
C LEU A 569 -10.69 29.62 18.59
N PHE A 570 -11.68 29.51 17.70
CA PHE A 570 -11.44 29.25 16.27
C PHE A 570 -10.88 30.46 15.52
N SER A 571 -11.23 31.67 15.96
CA SER A 571 -10.71 32.92 15.37
C SER A 571 -9.29 33.29 15.83
N SER A 572 -8.82 32.69 16.93
CA SER A 572 -7.55 33.01 17.58
C SER A 572 -6.33 32.69 16.70
N ALA A 573 -5.25 33.45 16.88
CA ALA A 573 -4.00 33.22 16.15
C ALA A 573 -3.38 31.86 16.49
N VAL A 574 -3.44 31.44 17.76
CA VAL A 574 -2.88 30.15 18.23
C VAL A 574 -3.62 28.96 17.61
N TYR A 575 -4.96 28.99 17.53
CA TYR A 575 -5.71 27.91 16.86
C TYR A 575 -5.45 27.90 15.35
N LYS A 576 -5.38 29.07 14.71
CA LYS A 576 -5.01 29.18 13.29
C LYS A 576 -3.62 28.62 13.02
N TYR A 577 -2.65 28.89 13.90
CA TYR A 577 -1.31 28.30 13.81
C TYR A 577 -1.34 26.78 13.96
N MET A 578 -2.12 26.22 14.91
CA MET A 578 -2.29 24.76 15.03
C MET A 578 -2.87 24.11 13.76
N ASN A 579 -3.58 24.85 12.92
CA ASN A 579 -4.10 24.38 11.62
C ASN A 579 -3.19 24.75 10.43
N ARG A 580 -2.05 25.41 10.67
CA ARG A 580 -1.01 25.66 9.68
C ARG A 580 -0.07 24.45 9.63
N PHE A 581 -0.47 23.42 8.89
CA PHE A 581 0.26 22.16 8.79
C PHE A 581 1.56 22.29 8.00
N ILE A 582 2.62 22.65 8.71
CA ILE A 582 3.96 22.83 8.15
C ILE A 582 4.53 21.50 7.65
N LEU A 583 4.29 20.40 8.37
CA LEU A 583 4.62 19.05 7.92
C LEU A 583 3.33 18.33 7.54
N SER A 584 3.00 18.29 6.25
CA SER A 584 1.86 17.53 5.75
C SER A 584 2.32 16.20 5.18
N THR A 585 1.83 15.10 5.74
CA THR A 585 2.31 13.75 5.44
C THR A 585 1.16 12.82 5.05
N SER A 586 1.46 11.86 4.16
CA SER A 586 0.51 10.81 3.78
C SER A 586 1.27 9.54 3.40
N THR A 587 0.71 8.37 3.74
CA THR A 587 1.30 7.07 3.41
C THR A 587 0.38 6.21 2.55
N LEU A 588 0.97 5.44 1.64
CA LEU A 588 0.27 4.54 0.72
C LEU A 588 1.06 3.23 0.56
N SER A 589 0.99 2.41 1.60
CA SER A 589 1.78 1.17 1.72
C SER A 589 1.25 0.01 0.85
N THR A 590 1.49 0.06 -0.46
CA THR A 590 1.18 -1.00 -1.43
C THR A 590 2.34 -1.26 -2.39
N GLU A 591 2.42 -2.45 -2.99
CA GLU A 591 3.41 -2.78 -4.04
C GLU A 591 3.00 -2.25 -5.41
N THR A 592 1.73 -1.85 -5.58
CA THR A 592 1.19 -1.29 -6.83
C THR A 592 1.69 0.14 -7.08
N ILE A 593 2.10 0.86 -6.04
CA ILE A 593 2.50 2.26 -6.12
C ILE A 593 3.98 2.38 -5.79
N ILE A 594 4.78 2.91 -6.72
CA ILE A 594 6.20 3.15 -6.47
C ILE A 594 6.36 4.33 -5.51
N PHE A 595 5.70 5.44 -5.84
CA PHE A 595 5.66 6.66 -5.05
C PHE A 595 4.40 7.47 -5.39
N GLY A 596 4.05 8.39 -4.50
CA GLY A 596 3.03 9.39 -4.72
C GLY A 596 3.48 10.72 -4.13
N GLY A 597 2.90 11.82 -4.60
CA GLY A 597 3.31 13.17 -4.23
C GLY A 597 2.17 14.17 -4.27
N PHE A 598 2.35 15.24 -3.52
CA PHE A 598 1.46 16.39 -3.45
C PHE A 598 2.25 17.64 -3.07
N GLY A 599 1.73 18.83 -3.37
CA GLY A 599 2.37 20.09 -3.01
C GLY A 599 2.27 20.41 -1.51
N PRO A 600 3.11 21.30 -0.97
CA PRO A 600 2.94 21.77 0.40
C PRO A 600 1.61 22.50 0.59
N VAL A 601 0.92 22.23 1.70
CA VAL A 601 -0.39 22.85 2.02
C VAL A 601 -0.26 24.26 2.60
N VAL A 602 0.96 24.70 2.91
CA VAL A 602 1.32 26.06 3.34
C VAL A 602 2.64 26.48 2.67
N SER A 603 2.83 27.79 2.49
CA SER A 603 3.94 28.34 1.69
C SER A 603 5.35 27.98 2.19
N ASP A 604 5.51 27.82 3.51
CA ASP A 604 6.73 27.42 4.19
C ASP A 604 6.70 25.94 4.61
N GLY A 605 5.78 25.14 4.09
CA GLY A 605 5.59 23.75 4.48
C GLY A 605 6.35 22.74 3.62
N PHE A 606 6.15 21.48 3.97
CA PHE A 606 6.54 20.31 3.19
C PHE A 606 5.32 19.44 2.89
N GLY A 607 5.25 18.91 1.67
CA GLY A 607 4.38 17.77 1.33
C GLY A 607 5.21 16.49 1.28
N ILE A 608 4.90 15.50 2.11
CA ILE A 608 5.71 14.28 2.28
C ILE A 608 4.84 13.05 2.03
N GLY A 609 4.98 12.47 0.83
CA GLY A 609 4.42 11.16 0.51
C GLY A 609 5.43 10.07 0.83
N TYR A 610 5.11 9.13 1.72
CA TYR A 610 6.08 8.10 2.16
C TYR A 610 5.52 6.68 2.18
N ASN A 611 6.40 5.71 1.94
CA ASN A 611 6.10 4.28 1.93
C ASN A 611 7.13 3.52 2.77
N VAL A 612 6.64 2.56 3.58
CA VAL A 612 7.51 1.66 4.35
C VAL A 612 7.29 0.23 3.86
N LEU A 613 8.14 -0.21 2.94
CA LEU A 613 8.04 -1.50 2.26
C LEU A 613 8.87 -2.60 2.96
N ASN A 614 8.77 -3.83 2.45
CA ASN A 614 9.52 -4.97 3.00
C ASN A 614 11.03 -4.90 2.71
N ASN A 615 11.44 -4.18 1.66
CA ASN A 615 12.82 -4.05 1.23
C ASN A 615 13.43 -2.65 1.45
N LYS A 616 12.62 -1.60 1.58
CA LYS A 616 13.08 -0.22 1.78
C LYS A 616 12.07 0.66 2.49
N MET A 617 12.53 1.81 2.97
CA MET A 617 11.71 2.96 3.35
C MET A 617 11.94 4.07 2.32
N GLY A 618 10.87 4.75 1.89
CA GLY A 618 10.96 5.78 0.85
C GLY A 618 10.08 6.98 1.16
N ALA A 619 10.53 8.18 0.79
CA ALA A 619 9.73 9.39 0.84
C ALA A 619 9.99 10.27 -0.40
N LEU A 620 8.93 10.84 -0.95
CA LEU A 620 8.97 11.93 -1.90
C LEU A 620 8.58 13.22 -1.15
N ILE A 621 9.49 14.19 -1.14
CA ILE A 621 9.36 15.44 -0.38
C ILE A 621 9.21 16.60 -1.37
N SER A 622 8.16 17.41 -1.19
CA SER A 622 7.96 18.65 -1.92
C SER A 622 8.14 19.85 -1.00
N SER A 623 8.68 20.95 -1.54
CA SER A 623 8.70 22.27 -0.88
C SER A 623 8.61 23.39 -1.92
N TYR A 624 8.27 24.60 -1.46
CA TYR A 624 8.42 25.80 -2.29
C TYR A 624 9.88 26.28 -2.26
N LYS A 625 10.47 26.47 -3.45
CA LYS A 625 11.80 27.05 -3.66
C LYS A 625 11.91 28.39 -2.92
N ASN A 626 13.11 28.65 -2.40
CA ASN A 626 13.46 29.84 -1.61
C ASN A 626 12.73 29.98 -0.25
N GLN A 627 11.80 29.08 0.10
CA GLN A 627 11.20 29.02 1.44
C GLN A 627 11.87 27.94 2.28
N ARG A 628 11.87 26.70 1.76
CA ARG A 628 12.55 25.56 2.37
C ARG A 628 13.13 24.63 1.31
N SER A 629 14.13 23.84 1.68
CA SER A 629 14.84 22.95 0.74
C SER A 629 14.41 21.50 0.93
N ALA A 630 13.72 20.95 -0.07
CA ALA A 630 13.37 19.53 -0.13
C ALA A 630 14.62 18.63 -0.10
N ASP A 631 15.72 19.05 -0.74
CA ASP A 631 16.98 18.30 -0.76
C ASP A 631 17.64 18.25 0.62
N ALA A 632 17.69 19.39 1.32
CA ALA A 632 18.23 19.43 2.68
C ALA A 632 17.38 18.56 3.63
N PHE A 633 16.05 18.59 3.45
CA PHE A 633 15.14 17.74 4.22
C PHE A 633 15.35 16.25 3.91
N ALA A 634 15.50 15.87 2.65
CA ALA A 634 15.76 14.49 2.24
C ALA A 634 17.06 13.96 2.85
N GLY A 635 18.15 14.74 2.77
CA GLY A 635 19.43 14.40 3.41
C GLY A 635 19.29 14.22 4.93
N SER A 636 18.65 15.18 5.60
CA SER A 636 18.42 15.11 7.05
C SER A 636 17.51 13.94 7.46
N LEU A 637 16.56 13.56 6.61
CA LEU A 637 15.70 12.40 6.82
C LEU A 637 16.49 11.09 6.75
N LEU A 638 17.38 10.94 5.77
CA LEU A 638 18.25 9.77 5.66
C LEU A 638 19.19 9.65 6.87
N GLU A 639 19.81 10.75 7.30
CA GLU A 639 20.61 10.78 8.52
C GLU A 639 19.79 10.44 9.77
N SER A 640 18.56 10.95 9.85
CA SER A 640 17.66 10.67 10.96
C SER A 640 17.28 9.19 11.02
N LEU A 641 16.97 8.57 9.88
CA LEU A 641 16.74 7.13 9.78
C LEU A 641 17.97 6.32 10.20
N ASP A 642 19.18 6.77 9.86
CA ASP A 642 20.42 6.13 10.29
C ASP A 642 20.62 6.16 11.81
N VAL A 643 20.39 7.32 12.43
CA VAL A 643 20.44 7.47 13.89
C VAL A 643 19.44 6.53 14.57
N LEU A 644 18.21 6.46 14.07
CA LEU A 644 17.17 5.57 14.60
C LEU A 644 17.53 4.09 14.42
N LYS A 645 18.07 3.69 13.27
CA LYS A 645 18.58 2.34 13.01
C LYS A 645 19.68 1.99 14.03
N ASN A 646 20.62 2.89 14.27
CA ASN A 646 21.73 2.67 15.21
C ASN A 646 21.24 2.47 16.66
N ILE A 647 20.21 3.20 17.08
CA ILE A 647 19.55 2.99 18.39
C ILE A 647 18.93 1.58 18.47
N ILE A 648 18.26 1.13 17.41
CA ILE A 648 17.65 -0.20 17.33
C ILE A 648 18.72 -1.31 17.36
N ILE A 649 19.80 -1.18 16.59
CA ILE A 649 20.87 -2.17 16.50
C ILE A 649 21.71 -2.24 17.79
N LYS A 650 22.00 -1.09 18.43
CA LYS A 650 22.76 -1.04 19.68
C LYS A 650 22.11 -1.88 20.78
N LEU A 651 20.77 -1.92 20.83
CA LEU A 651 20.03 -2.81 21.72
C LEU A 651 20.29 -4.29 21.41
N LYS A 652 20.24 -4.70 20.13
CA LYS A 652 20.52 -6.08 19.73
C LYS A 652 21.93 -6.51 20.16
N ARG A 653 22.93 -5.65 19.94
CA ARG A 653 24.32 -5.90 20.38
C ARG A 653 24.45 -5.97 21.90
N LEU A 654 23.76 -5.10 22.66
CA LEU A 654 23.74 -5.13 24.13
C LEU A 654 23.08 -6.39 24.68
N LEU A 655 21.91 -6.78 24.17
CA LEU A 655 21.24 -8.03 24.53
C LEU A 655 22.12 -9.25 24.23
N LEU A 656 22.78 -9.28 23.06
CA LEU A 656 23.72 -10.34 22.70
C LEU A 656 24.96 -10.36 23.60
N SER A 657 25.49 -9.20 23.98
CA SER A 657 26.61 -9.12 24.93
C SER A 657 26.20 -9.56 26.34
N GLN A 658 24.99 -9.24 26.78
CA GLN A 658 24.44 -9.70 28.06
C GLN A 658 24.18 -11.20 28.05
N LEU A 659 23.69 -11.77 26.94
CA LEU A 659 23.57 -13.21 26.74
C LEU A 659 24.93 -13.91 26.75
N ARG A 660 25.96 -13.33 26.11
CA ARG A 660 27.35 -13.82 26.18
C ARG A 660 27.92 -13.79 27.59
N MET A 661 27.66 -12.71 28.35
CA MET A 661 28.07 -12.58 29.75
C MET A 661 27.30 -13.54 30.68
N PHE A 662 26.02 -13.81 30.39
CA PHE A 662 25.21 -14.77 31.14
C PHE A 662 25.67 -16.21 30.90
N ALA A 663 26.12 -16.53 29.68
CA ALA A 663 26.80 -17.79 29.37
C ALA A 663 28.15 -17.93 30.07
N PHE A 664 28.91 -16.82 30.21
CA PHE A 664 30.22 -16.80 30.87
C PHE A 664 30.15 -16.88 32.41
N ASN A 665 29.08 -16.38 33.04
CA ASN A 665 28.98 -16.29 34.50
C ASN A 665 28.42 -17.55 35.18
N ASN A 666 27.96 -18.55 34.43
CA ASN A 666 27.60 -19.85 34.98
C ASN A 666 28.83 -20.77 35.05
N ASN A 667 29.70 -20.50 36.02
CA ASN A 667 30.79 -21.42 36.42
C ASN A 667 30.23 -22.83 36.68
N ARG A 668 30.45 -23.76 35.75
CA ARG A 668 30.60 -25.19 36.05
C ARG A 668 31.91 -25.66 35.45
N GLU A 669 32.88 -25.79 36.35
CA GLU A 669 33.99 -26.74 36.38
C GLU A 669 34.45 -27.33 35.03
N VAL A 670 35.66 -26.93 34.66
CA VAL A 670 36.65 -27.78 33.99
C VAL A 670 36.74 -29.13 34.72
N LEU A 671 36.78 -30.26 33.99
CA LEU A 671 37.54 -31.51 34.27
C LEU A 671 37.23 -32.50 33.12
N THR A 672 38.19 -32.82 32.24
CA THR A 672 39.08 -34.01 32.31
C THR A 672 38.35 -35.34 32.48
N ASP A 673 38.02 -35.99 31.35
CA ASP A 673 38.21 -37.43 31.10
C ASP A 673 37.50 -37.81 29.79
N TYR A 674 38.17 -38.62 28.96
CA TYR A 674 37.61 -39.13 27.71
C TYR A 674 36.64 -40.28 28.01
N HIS A 675 35.37 -40.13 27.66
CA HIS A 675 34.49 -41.28 27.48
C HIS A 675 34.31 -41.58 25.98
N TYR A 676 35.03 -42.61 25.50
CA TYR A 676 34.76 -43.28 24.24
C TYR A 676 33.52 -44.15 24.39
N THR A 677 32.54 -43.99 23.48
CA THR A 677 31.41 -44.92 23.37
C THR A 677 31.47 -45.58 21.99
N PRO A 678 31.70 -46.91 21.89
CA PRO A 678 31.52 -47.64 20.65
C PRO A 678 30.03 -47.77 20.32
N PHE A 679 29.70 -47.86 19.03
CA PHE A 679 28.32 -48.10 18.58
C PHE A 679 27.85 -49.52 18.96
N ASP A 680 26.67 -49.64 19.57
CA ASP A 680 25.85 -50.87 19.59
C ASP A 680 24.57 -50.67 18.75
N ASP A 681 24.00 -51.77 18.26
CA ASP A 681 22.89 -51.87 17.30
C ASP A 681 21.54 -51.31 17.82
N ASN A 682 21.52 -50.69 19.00
CA ASN A 682 20.36 -50.05 19.62
C ASN A 682 20.61 -48.60 20.10
N ASP A 683 21.68 -47.92 19.67
CA ASP A 683 22.04 -46.61 20.21
C ASP A 683 21.07 -45.46 19.83
N GLN A 684 20.00 -45.35 20.62
CA GLN A 684 19.50 -44.07 21.10
C GLN A 684 20.18 -43.69 22.43
N GLY A 685 21.11 -42.73 22.36
CA GLY A 685 21.40 -41.73 23.43
C GLY A 685 22.77 -41.84 24.14
N PRO A 686 23.38 -40.73 24.61
CA PRO A 686 22.72 -39.49 25.02
C PRO A 686 23.07 -38.24 24.20
N ARG A 687 22.16 -37.28 24.28
CA ARG A 687 22.18 -35.96 23.66
C ARG A 687 23.33 -35.11 24.20
N THR A 688 24.00 -34.36 23.33
CA THR A 688 24.42 -33.00 23.66
C THR A 688 23.14 -32.21 23.94
N SER A 689 22.76 -32.07 25.21
CA SER A 689 21.56 -31.31 25.55
C SER A 689 21.94 -29.84 25.68
N LEU A 690 21.92 -29.14 24.55
CA LEU A 690 21.80 -27.68 24.59
C LEU A 690 20.41 -27.37 25.13
N SER A 691 20.35 -26.67 26.27
CA SER A 691 19.08 -26.13 26.75
C SER A 691 18.52 -25.21 25.66
N ARG A 692 17.35 -25.60 25.14
CA ARG A 692 16.58 -24.95 24.07
C ARG A 692 16.91 -23.45 23.95
N LEU A 693 17.61 -23.10 22.87
CA LEU A 693 17.51 -21.80 22.17
C LEU A 693 16.38 -21.90 21.10
N ASN A 694 15.30 -22.66 21.36
CA ASN A 694 14.03 -22.25 21.98
C ASN A 694 13.04 -21.68 20.95
N ASP A 695 12.22 -22.51 20.29
CA ASP A 695 11.06 -22.13 19.43
C ASP A 695 11.25 -21.10 18.29
N GLU A 696 12.29 -20.27 18.29
CA GLU A 696 12.49 -19.11 17.43
C GLU A 696 12.91 -19.54 16.04
N MET A 697 13.83 -20.50 15.91
CA MET A 697 14.17 -21.06 14.59
C MET A 697 12.97 -21.75 13.94
N GLN A 698 12.13 -22.45 14.73
CA GLN A 698 10.87 -23.02 14.24
C GLN A 698 9.84 -21.94 13.87
N LYS A 699 9.68 -20.89 14.70
CA LYS A 699 8.79 -19.73 14.43
C LYS A 699 9.24 -18.93 13.20
N CYS A 700 10.55 -18.87 12.95
CA CYS A 700 11.17 -18.15 11.82
C CYS A 700 11.37 -19.03 10.58
N GLN A 701 11.01 -20.33 10.63
CA GLN A 701 11.24 -21.31 9.57
C GLN A 701 12.71 -21.38 9.10
N GLN A 702 13.65 -21.33 10.03
CA GLN A 702 15.09 -21.39 9.76
C GLN A 702 15.68 -22.77 10.09
N ILE A 703 16.75 -23.15 9.39
CA ILE A 703 17.45 -24.44 9.62
C ILE A 703 18.50 -24.27 10.73
N GLY A 704 18.55 -25.20 11.68
CA GLY A 704 19.55 -25.18 12.76
C GLY A 704 20.17 -26.55 13.01
N ILE A 705 21.37 -26.53 13.60
CA ILE A 705 22.13 -27.73 13.98
C ILE A 705 21.66 -28.16 15.38
N GLU A 706 21.16 -29.40 15.47
CA GLU A 706 20.79 -30.06 16.73
C GLU A 706 22.02 -30.66 17.41
N SER A 707 22.88 -31.36 16.66
CA SER A 707 24.10 -31.96 17.21
C SER A 707 25.20 -32.09 16.16
N ILE A 708 26.45 -32.19 16.63
CA ILE A 708 27.66 -32.32 15.80
C ILE A 708 28.36 -33.63 16.17
N SER A 709 28.91 -34.33 15.16
CA SER A 709 29.77 -35.50 15.36
C SER A 709 30.99 -35.44 14.43
N LYS A 710 31.92 -36.38 14.61
CA LYS A 710 33.11 -36.51 13.75
C LYS A 710 32.80 -36.76 12.26
N TYR A 711 31.57 -37.18 11.92
CA TYR A 711 31.17 -37.46 10.54
C TYR A 711 30.33 -36.35 9.90
N GLY A 712 29.89 -35.36 10.69
CA GLY A 712 29.03 -34.28 10.21
C GLY A 712 27.98 -33.84 11.24
N PHE A 713 26.85 -33.35 10.74
CA PHE A 713 25.91 -32.53 11.50
C PHE A 713 24.50 -33.10 11.47
N ARG A 714 23.81 -33.09 12.61
CA ARG A 714 22.38 -33.38 12.69
C ARG A 714 21.59 -32.08 12.75
N LEU A 715 20.59 -31.95 11.89
CA LEU A 715 19.67 -30.81 11.88
C LEU A 715 18.50 -31.04 12.84
N TYR A 716 17.82 -29.97 13.25
CA TYR A 716 16.64 -30.05 14.13
C TYR A 716 15.47 -30.89 13.59
N ASP A 717 15.39 -31.12 12.29
CA ASP A 717 14.38 -32.00 11.69
C ASP A 717 14.80 -33.48 11.70
N GLY A 718 15.93 -33.80 12.33
CA GLY A 718 16.50 -35.14 12.46
C GLY A 718 17.36 -35.56 11.27
N GLN A 719 17.49 -34.75 10.22
CA GLN A 719 18.34 -35.09 9.08
C GLN A 719 19.82 -35.03 9.46
N PHE A 720 20.59 -36.05 9.05
CA PHE A 720 22.03 -36.09 9.23
C PHE A 720 22.74 -35.78 7.91
N LEU A 721 23.66 -34.82 7.95
CA LEU A 721 24.46 -34.36 6.83
C LEU A 721 25.93 -34.75 7.04
N TYR A 722 26.53 -35.35 6.03
CA TYR A 722 27.93 -35.80 6.06
C TYR A 722 28.87 -34.71 5.53
N GLY A 723 30.07 -34.67 6.10
CA GLY A 723 31.14 -33.80 5.63
C GLY A 723 30.87 -32.32 5.87
N PRO A 724 31.62 -31.44 5.17
CA PRO A 724 31.44 -30.00 5.28
C PRO A 724 30.03 -29.56 4.88
N ILE A 725 29.51 -28.56 5.58
CA ILE A 725 28.22 -27.95 5.26
C ILE A 725 28.31 -26.43 5.18
N ALA A 726 27.53 -25.83 4.30
CA ALA A 726 27.21 -24.41 4.30
C ALA A 726 25.74 -24.24 4.71
N ILE A 727 25.51 -23.47 5.77
CA ILE A 727 24.19 -23.17 6.29
C ILE A 727 23.80 -21.77 5.88
N PHE A 728 22.62 -21.69 5.26
CA PHE A 728 21.91 -20.48 4.96
C PHE A 728 20.65 -20.41 5.84
N PRO A 729 20.02 -19.23 5.97
CA PRO A 729 18.82 -19.09 6.79
C PRO A 729 17.71 -20.09 6.46
N LYS A 730 17.61 -20.54 5.20
CA LYS A 730 16.55 -21.46 4.73
C LYS A 730 17.06 -22.67 3.92
N ALA A 731 18.36 -22.85 3.79
CA ALA A 731 18.92 -23.96 3.01
C ALA A 731 20.22 -24.44 3.65
N VAL A 732 20.54 -25.72 3.49
CA VAL A 732 21.86 -26.25 3.84
C VAL A 732 22.41 -26.99 2.64
N LEU A 733 23.66 -26.68 2.29
CA LEU A 733 24.42 -27.40 1.29
C LEU A 733 25.42 -28.27 2.03
N SER A 734 25.38 -29.57 1.76
CA SER A 734 26.38 -30.52 2.25
C SER A 734 27.22 -30.98 1.07
N TRP A 735 28.52 -31.09 1.29
CA TRP A 735 29.47 -31.50 0.26
C TRP A 735 30.18 -32.77 0.68
N ARG A 736 30.27 -33.73 -0.24
CA ARG A 736 30.86 -35.03 0.03
C ARG A 736 32.36 -34.97 -0.23
N ILE A 737 33.13 -34.89 0.84
CA ILE A 737 34.58 -35.06 0.85
C ILE A 737 34.82 -36.38 1.57
N LEU A 738 35.36 -37.37 0.86
CA LEU A 738 35.47 -38.75 1.36
C LEU A 738 36.67 -38.90 2.28
N THR A 739 37.78 -38.24 1.97
CA THR A 739 39.00 -38.22 2.78
C THR A 739 39.58 -36.81 2.88
N PRO A 740 40.41 -36.51 3.89
CA PRO A 740 41.15 -35.25 3.96
C PRO A 740 42.01 -34.94 2.72
N ASP A 741 42.48 -35.98 2.01
CA ASP A 741 43.29 -35.84 0.78
C ASP A 741 42.48 -35.31 -0.42
N ASP A 742 41.15 -35.45 -0.40
CA ASP A 742 40.27 -34.93 -1.46
C ASP A 742 40.09 -33.40 -1.39
N ILE A 743 40.66 -32.74 -0.37
CA ILE A 743 40.60 -31.28 -0.18
C ILE A 743 41.64 -30.61 -1.08
N THR A 744 41.22 -30.33 -2.30
CA THR A 744 42.00 -29.55 -3.26
C THR A 744 41.47 -28.12 -3.36
N PRO A 745 42.28 -27.12 -3.78
CA PRO A 745 41.77 -25.79 -4.11
C PRO A 745 40.56 -25.83 -5.07
N GLN A 746 40.53 -26.81 -5.98
CA GLN A 746 39.41 -27.08 -6.89
C GLN A 746 38.15 -27.53 -6.15
N SER A 747 38.27 -28.39 -5.12
CA SER A 747 37.14 -28.81 -4.27
C SER A 747 36.51 -27.65 -3.48
N MET A 748 37.30 -26.62 -3.16
CA MET A 748 36.85 -25.44 -2.42
C MET A 748 36.38 -24.28 -3.32
N GLN A 749 36.61 -24.36 -4.64
CA GLN A 749 36.30 -23.30 -5.60
C GLN A 749 34.80 -22.95 -5.63
N PHE A 750 33.94 -23.93 -5.33
CA PHE A 750 32.49 -23.74 -5.28
C PHE A 750 32.05 -22.71 -4.21
N PHE A 751 32.75 -22.61 -3.06
CA PHE A 751 32.43 -21.61 -2.04
C PHE A 751 32.58 -20.17 -2.56
N VAL A 752 33.48 -19.96 -3.53
CA VAL A 752 33.70 -18.68 -4.20
C VAL A 752 32.54 -18.36 -5.17
N MET A 753 31.78 -19.36 -5.60
CA MET A 753 30.63 -19.20 -6.51
C MET A 753 29.27 -19.03 -5.80
N LEU A 754 29.21 -19.19 -4.48
CA LEU A 754 27.98 -19.05 -3.71
C LEU A 754 27.48 -17.59 -3.69
N GLU A 755 26.17 -17.43 -3.88
CA GLU A 755 25.41 -16.18 -3.81
C GLU A 755 24.15 -16.43 -2.94
N PRO A 756 23.96 -15.72 -1.81
CA PRO A 756 24.86 -14.73 -1.22
C PRO A 756 26.20 -15.31 -0.76
N LYS A 757 27.24 -14.46 -0.70
CA LYS A 757 28.59 -14.83 -0.26
C LYS A 757 28.58 -15.29 1.19
N LEU A 758 29.47 -16.22 1.52
CA LEU A 758 29.69 -16.65 2.90
C LEU A 758 30.32 -15.52 3.72
N ASP A 759 29.74 -15.24 4.87
CA ASP A 759 30.20 -14.29 5.86
C ASP A 759 31.36 -14.85 6.71
N VAL A 760 31.33 -16.15 6.97
CA VAL A 760 32.32 -16.87 7.78
C VAL A 760 32.48 -18.30 7.22
N LEU A 761 33.73 -18.71 6.97
CA LEU A 761 34.10 -20.07 6.56
C LEU A 761 35.05 -20.64 7.61
N VAL A 762 34.66 -21.72 8.28
CA VAL A 762 35.49 -22.44 9.26
C VAL A 762 36.03 -23.70 8.59
N VAL A 763 37.35 -23.85 8.49
CA VAL A 763 38.02 -25.03 7.92
C VAL A 763 39.08 -25.52 8.90
N GLY A 764 39.07 -26.82 9.24
CA GLY A 764 40.18 -27.39 10.00
C GLY A 764 40.19 -28.92 10.07
N PRO A 765 41.39 -29.54 10.12
CA PRO A 765 41.55 -30.92 10.54
C PRO A 765 41.21 -31.07 12.03
N GLY A 766 40.62 -32.20 12.41
CA GLY A 766 40.14 -32.50 13.76
C GLY A 766 41.21 -32.68 14.85
N ASP A 767 42.37 -32.05 14.71
CA ASP A 767 43.55 -32.34 15.55
C ASP A 767 43.76 -31.33 16.69
N ARG A 768 42.93 -30.28 16.78
CA ARG A 768 42.88 -29.47 18.02
C ARG A 768 42.09 -30.23 19.07
N LYS A 769 42.80 -30.77 20.06
CA LYS A 769 42.26 -31.59 21.16
C LYS A 769 41.14 -30.95 22.01
N HIS A 770 40.77 -29.68 21.80
CA HIS A 770 39.82 -28.94 22.63
C HIS A 770 38.91 -27.99 21.82
N VAL A 771 38.13 -28.52 20.87
CA VAL A 771 37.00 -27.76 20.29
C VAL A 771 35.73 -28.24 20.98
N ASP A 772 35.05 -27.34 21.69
CA ASP A 772 33.74 -27.62 22.29
C ASP A 772 32.67 -27.67 21.19
N PRO A 773 32.06 -28.84 20.91
CA PRO A 773 31.02 -28.97 19.90
C PRO A 773 29.76 -28.14 20.23
N GLU A 774 29.49 -27.87 21.51
CA GLU A 774 28.37 -27.01 21.93
C GLU A 774 28.62 -25.56 21.56
N GLU A 775 29.83 -25.04 21.81
CA GLU A 775 30.19 -23.67 21.47
C GLU A 775 30.20 -23.45 19.94
N ALA A 776 30.70 -24.43 19.19
CA ALA A 776 30.65 -24.40 17.73
C ALA A 776 29.21 -24.39 17.22
N ALA A 777 28.37 -25.35 17.63
CA ALA A 777 26.96 -25.41 17.22
C ALA A 777 26.18 -24.14 17.59
N MET A 778 26.44 -23.60 18.79
CA MET A 778 25.84 -22.36 19.27
C MET A 778 26.25 -21.16 18.40
N LEU A 779 27.54 -21.04 18.06
CA LEU A 779 28.03 -19.97 17.18
C LEU A 779 27.41 -20.05 15.79
N PHE A 780 27.31 -21.26 15.21
CA PHE A 780 26.64 -21.48 13.91
C PHE A 780 25.19 -21.04 13.93
N ASN A 781 24.43 -21.46 14.95
CA ASN A 781 23.01 -21.13 15.06
C ASN A 781 22.80 -19.62 15.35
N ILE A 782 23.64 -18.99 16.17
CA ILE A 782 23.60 -17.54 16.43
C ILE A 782 23.81 -16.75 15.14
N LEU A 783 24.84 -17.08 14.36
CA LEU A 783 25.13 -16.38 13.10
C LEU A 783 24.01 -16.58 12.07
N ASN A 784 23.38 -17.76 12.05
CA ASN A 784 22.24 -18.02 11.17
C ASN A 784 20.98 -17.23 11.57
N ILE A 785 20.74 -17.04 12.88
CA ILE A 785 19.69 -16.15 13.40
C ILE A 785 19.93 -14.68 12.97
N GLU A 786 21.20 -14.28 12.81
CA GLU A 786 21.59 -12.96 12.29
C GLU A 786 21.48 -12.83 10.75
N TYR A 787 20.91 -13.83 10.06
CA TYR A 787 20.83 -13.92 8.59
C TYR A 787 22.19 -13.93 7.88
N ARG A 788 23.26 -14.30 8.59
CA ARG A 788 24.60 -14.43 8.01
C ARG A 788 24.78 -15.81 7.39
N CYS A 789 25.52 -15.88 6.29
CA CYS A 789 25.76 -17.14 5.56
C CYS A 789 27.06 -17.78 6.09
N VAL A 790 26.99 -18.97 6.69
CA VAL A 790 28.13 -19.55 7.42
C VAL A 790 28.44 -20.95 6.88
N ALA A 791 29.72 -21.29 6.73
CA ALA A 791 30.15 -22.63 6.34
C ALA A 791 31.15 -23.24 7.34
N ALA A 792 31.08 -24.56 7.49
CA ALA A 792 31.92 -25.38 8.37
C ALA A 792 32.50 -26.58 7.62
N ALA A 793 33.78 -26.85 7.79
CA ALA A 793 34.44 -28.09 7.42
C ALA A 793 35.14 -28.67 8.67
N LEU A 794 34.59 -29.74 9.22
CA LEU A 794 35.18 -30.53 10.31
C LEU A 794 35.47 -31.94 9.78
N TYR A 795 36.68 -32.45 10.01
CA TYR A 795 37.10 -33.77 9.55
C TYR A 795 37.31 -34.77 10.70
N PRO A 796 36.96 -36.06 10.51
CA PRO A 796 37.41 -37.14 11.39
C PRO A 796 38.92 -37.39 11.22
N PRO A 797 39.63 -37.83 12.28
CA PRO A 797 41.07 -38.05 12.23
C PRO A 797 41.47 -39.26 11.34
N ASP A 798 42.74 -39.25 10.90
CA ASP A 798 43.33 -40.15 9.88
C ASP A 798 43.32 -41.65 10.26
N ASP A 799 43.07 -41.98 11.52
CA ASP A 799 43.14 -43.33 12.08
C ASP A 799 41.81 -44.12 12.03
N LEU A 800 40.83 -43.64 11.26
CA LEU A 800 39.51 -44.27 11.16
C LEU A 800 39.38 -45.29 10.03
N LEU A 801 39.38 -46.58 10.38
CA LEU A 801 38.97 -47.68 9.50
C LEU A 801 37.46 -47.62 9.22
N VAL A 802 37.08 -47.16 8.03
CA VAL A 802 35.71 -47.31 7.50
C VAL A 802 35.44 -48.79 7.28
N THR A 803 34.44 -49.35 7.97
CA THR A 803 34.13 -50.78 7.81
C THR A 803 33.39 -51.04 6.50
N THR A 804 33.56 -52.23 5.93
CA THR A 804 32.92 -52.65 4.67
C THR A 804 31.39 -52.55 4.71
N ASN A 805 30.78 -52.63 5.91
CA ASN A 805 29.34 -52.46 6.12
C ASN A 805 28.87 -51.01 5.93
N ASP A 806 29.72 -50.02 6.18
CA ASP A 806 29.39 -48.60 6.02
C ASP A 806 29.33 -48.21 4.54
N GLN A 807 30.20 -48.80 3.71
CA GLN A 807 30.17 -48.64 2.25
C GLN A 807 28.91 -49.27 1.61
N VAL A 808 28.44 -50.41 2.13
CA VAL A 808 27.24 -51.12 1.62
C VAL A 808 25.95 -50.36 1.95
N ARG A 809 25.85 -49.71 3.12
CA ARG A 809 24.68 -48.90 3.50
C ARG A 809 24.56 -47.60 2.69
N LEU A 810 25.68 -47.02 2.25
CA LEU A 810 25.74 -45.86 1.35
C LEU A 810 25.18 -46.16 -0.05
N MET A 811 25.37 -47.37 -0.55
CA MET A 811 24.87 -47.83 -1.86
C MET A 811 23.35 -48.07 -1.85
N ASN A 812 22.80 -48.56 -0.74
CA ASN A 812 21.39 -48.97 -0.66
C ASN A 812 20.37 -47.81 -0.51
N ARG A 813 20.80 -46.57 -0.30
CA ARG A 813 19.89 -45.40 -0.10
C ARG A 813 19.48 -44.70 -1.40
N TYR A 814 19.88 -45.18 -2.58
CA TYR A 814 19.59 -44.58 -3.89
C TYR A 814 18.39 -45.19 -4.66
N GLY A 815 17.36 -45.74 -3.98
CA GLY A 815 16.22 -46.41 -4.65
C GLY A 815 14.82 -46.21 -4.03
N LYS A 816 14.04 -45.30 -4.65
CA LYS A 816 12.56 -45.11 -4.78
C LYS A 816 11.59 -44.97 -3.56
N PRO A 817 10.45 -44.23 -3.74
CA PRO A 817 9.65 -43.63 -2.65
C PRO A 817 8.30 -44.32 -2.39
N GLY A 818 7.77 -44.14 -1.16
CA GLY A 818 6.43 -44.60 -0.74
C GLY A 818 5.65 -43.55 0.07
N THR A 819 4.48 -43.21 -0.47
CA THR A 819 3.25 -42.53 0.01
C THR A 819 2.97 -42.32 1.52
N ILE A 820 2.49 -41.12 1.85
CA ILE A 820 1.74 -40.77 3.08
C ILE A 820 0.36 -40.24 2.66
N GLY A 821 -0.70 -40.84 3.19
CA GLY A 821 -2.07 -40.31 3.17
C GLY A 821 -2.44 -39.69 4.52
N MET A 822 -3.17 -38.58 4.51
CA MET A 822 -3.67 -37.90 5.71
C MET A 822 -5.10 -37.42 5.42
N ASP A 823 -6.08 -38.01 6.11
CA ASP A 823 -7.48 -37.59 6.09
C ASP A 823 -7.74 -36.46 7.09
N MET A 824 -8.47 -35.44 6.65
CA MET A 824 -8.98 -34.32 7.45
C MET A 824 -10.51 -34.40 7.49
N VAL A 825 -11.09 -34.60 8.68
CA VAL A 825 -12.54 -34.54 8.89
C VAL A 825 -12.95 -33.12 9.30
N SER A 826 -13.95 -32.61 8.58
CA SER A 826 -14.65 -31.34 8.78
C SER A 826 -15.85 -31.50 9.69
N ASP A 827 -16.14 -30.53 10.56
CA ASP A 827 -17.50 -30.34 11.08
C ASP A 827 -17.94 -28.88 10.94
N SER A 828 -19.11 -28.67 10.35
CA SER A 828 -19.60 -27.36 9.87
C SER A 828 -20.50 -26.62 10.85
N ASP A 829 -21.09 -27.33 11.82
CA ASP A 829 -22.10 -26.77 12.72
C ASP A 829 -21.52 -25.85 13.80
N ASP A 830 -20.25 -26.04 14.17
CA ASP A 830 -19.56 -25.24 15.19
C ASP A 830 -19.31 -23.79 14.73
N LYS A 831 -19.26 -23.54 13.41
CA LYS A 831 -18.90 -22.24 12.85
C LYS A 831 -20.04 -21.22 12.88
N LEU A 832 -21.30 -21.65 12.77
CA LEU A 832 -22.45 -20.75 12.80
C LEU A 832 -22.74 -20.29 14.24
N GLU A 833 -22.68 -21.19 15.22
CA GLU A 833 -22.86 -20.84 16.63
C GLU A 833 -21.72 -19.94 17.14
N LEU A 834 -20.48 -20.19 16.71
CA LEU A 834 -19.37 -19.27 16.99
C LEU A 834 -19.62 -17.87 16.40
N ALA A 835 -20.15 -17.80 15.18
CA ALA A 835 -20.50 -16.53 14.54
C ALA A 835 -21.65 -15.82 15.27
N LYS A 836 -22.72 -16.52 15.69
CA LYS A 836 -23.81 -15.96 16.50
C LYS A 836 -23.31 -15.41 17.83
N LYS A 837 -22.47 -16.17 18.53
CA LYS A 837 -21.84 -15.76 19.80
C LYS A 837 -20.95 -14.53 19.63
N ALA A 838 -20.19 -14.45 18.54
CA ALA A 838 -19.38 -13.28 18.22
C ALA A 838 -20.23 -12.06 17.84
N MET A 839 -21.31 -12.24 17.06
CA MET A 839 -22.23 -11.16 16.68
C MET A 839 -22.94 -10.53 17.88
N ARG A 840 -23.32 -11.33 18.90
CA ARG A 840 -23.92 -10.83 20.16
C ARG A 840 -23.03 -9.82 20.89
N LYS A 841 -21.70 -9.90 20.74
CA LYS A 841 -20.75 -8.93 21.35
C LYS A 841 -20.86 -7.52 20.76
N TYR A 842 -21.34 -7.41 19.51
CA TYR A 842 -21.33 -6.16 18.77
C TYR A 842 -22.73 -5.55 18.57
N LEU A 843 -23.80 -6.29 18.89
CA LEU A 843 -25.18 -5.86 18.68
C LEU A 843 -25.78 -5.16 19.92
N PRO A 844 -26.63 -4.13 19.72
CA PRO A 844 -27.53 -3.63 20.77
C PRO A 844 -28.50 -4.73 21.27
N GLU A 845 -28.87 -4.70 22.56
CA GLU A 845 -29.68 -5.74 23.21
C GLU A 845 -31.03 -6.02 22.53
N ASN A 846 -31.65 -5.00 21.94
CA ASN A 846 -32.92 -5.11 21.23
C ASN A 846 -32.82 -5.82 19.88
N GLU A 847 -31.64 -5.84 19.25
CA GLU A 847 -31.39 -6.51 17.97
C GLU A 847 -30.85 -7.94 18.15
N ALA A 848 -30.24 -8.24 19.29
CA ALA A 848 -29.67 -9.55 19.59
C ALA A 848 -30.69 -10.71 19.52
N LYS A 849 -31.97 -10.45 19.83
CA LYS A 849 -33.05 -11.45 19.77
C LYS A 849 -33.37 -11.93 18.35
N LYS A 850 -33.08 -11.13 17.31
CA LYS A 850 -33.33 -11.48 15.90
C LYS A 850 -32.29 -12.44 15.32
N ILE A 851 -31.20 -12.71 16.04
CA ILE A 851 -30.15 -13.65 15.62
C ILE A 851 -30.60 -15.10 15.78
N ASP A 852 -31.46 -15.36 16.76
CA ASP A 852 -31.88 -16.73 17.12
C ASP A 852 -32.77 -17.36 16.03
N ASP A 853 -33.39 -16.52 15.19
CA ASP A 853 -34.20 -16.92 14.03
C ASP A 853 -33.35 -17.34 12.81
N LEU A 854 -32.02 -17.15 12.83
CA LEU A 854 -31.12 -17.59 11.76
C LEU A 854 -30.87 -19.11 11.87
N GLN A 855 -31.68 -19.89 11.15
CA GLN A 855 -31.52 -21.34 11.05
C GLN A 855 -30.58 -21.76 9.90
N THR A 856 -29.87 -22.88 10.08
CA THR A 856 -29.12 -23.58 9.04
C THR A 856 -30.08 -24.15 8.00
N SER A 857 -30.40 -23.42 6.93
CA SER A 857 -31.14 -24.01 5.81
C SER A 857 -30.23 -24.97 5.03
N ARG A 858 -30.42 -26.27 5.29
CA ARG A 858 -30.03 -27.49 4.53
C ARG A 858 -29.11 -27.28 3.31
N PHE A 859 -27.86 -27.67 3.47
CA PHE A 859 -27.01 -28.11 2.36
C PHE A 859 -27.47 -29.49 1.89
N LEU A 860 -27.96 -29.58 0.65
CA LEU A 860 -27.89 -30.81 -0.14
C LEU A 860 -26.97 -30.53 -1.33
N ILE A 861 -25.83 -31.22 -1.36
CA ILE A 861 -24.96 -31.34 -2.52
C ILE A 861 -25.63 -32.32 -3.51
N PRO A 862 -25.51 -32.11 -4.84
CA PRO A 862 -26.09 -33.01 -5.83
C PRO A 862 -25.29 -34.32 -5.88
N GLY A 863 -25.94 -35.46 -5.65
CA GLY A 863 -25.29 -36.76 -5.83
C GLY A 863 -26.18 -37.95 -5.51
N LYS A 864 -26.57 -38.67 -6.58
CA LYS A 864 -27.19 -40.01 -6.64
C LYS A 864 -28.66 -40.13 -6.21
N ASN A 865 -29.55 -40.10 -7.21
CA ASN A 865 -30.80 -40.84 -7.17
C ASN A 865 -30.61 -42.15 -7.94
N ASP A 866 -30.46 -43.25 -7.20
CA ASP A 866 -30.93 -44.57 -7.62
C ASP A 866 -32.17 -44.91 -6.76
N ASP A 867 -33.26 -45.16 -7.47
CA ASP A 867 -34.43 -46.01 -7.16
C ASP A 867 -35.35 -45.78 -5.93
N LYS A 868 -36.60 -45.49 -6.31
CA LYS A 868 -37.87 -46.16 -5.98
C LYS A 868 -38.68 -45.79 -4.73
N ASN A 869 -39.95 -45.49 -5.05
CA ASN A 869 -41.19 -45.64 -4.26
C ASN A 869 -41.45 -44.66 -3.11
N SER A 870 -42.26 -43.64 -3.39
CA SER A 870 -43.63 -43.58 -2.84
C SER A 870 -44.42 -42.40 -3.41
N GLU A 871 -45.50 -42.75 -4.10
CA GLU A 871 -46.63 -41.86 -4.36
C GLU A 871 -47.30 -41.43 -3.04
N LYS A 872 -47.66 -40.15 -2.92
CA LYS A 872 -49.04 -39.69 -2.66
C LYS A 872 -49.07 -38.18 -2.39
N ASN A 873 -49.82 -37.50 -3.25
CA ASN A 873 -50.74 -36.37 -3.00
C ASN A 873 -50.47 -35.45 -1.80
N PHE A 874 -50.38 -34.14 -2.03
CA PHE A 874 -51.50 -33.21 -1.81
C PHE A 874 -51.23 -31.88 -2.52
N ASN A 875 -52.29 -31.34 -3.11
CA ASN A 875 -52.39 -30.13 -3.94
C ASN A 875 -51.91 -28.84 -3.27
#